data_AF-H8ZCI5-F1
#
_entry.id   AF-H8ZCI5-F1
#
_cell.length_a   1.000
_cell.length_b   1.000
_cell.length_c   1.000
_cell.angle_alpha   90.00
_cell.angle_beta   90.00
_cell.angle_gamma   90.00
#
_symmetry.space_group_name_H-M   'P 1'
#
loop_
_entity.id
_entity.type
_entity.pdbx_description
1 polymer ?
#
loop_
_entity_poly.entity_id
_entity_poly.type
_entity_poly.pdbx_seq_one_letter_code
_entity_poly.pdbx_strand_id
1 'polypeptide(L)'
;MYLLYMNIIPILIMMLFANARIEIVDINTVQDTTLQRDSSLVVNPLGPINPLRGYIYHRNGWMHNMRFFSHSIKAHFSLEKSSQSTKTTDVYNYTRIPCRDCTHPSSSTIERDIYTIKYYETIIKMFPSCSGELSIQTSKSNSFIEFLRLSKRNGSVQYVLAALLLLAEQVDINIEIDCSIDMSLIIRDKTGSKEYVNMPMHMLYTNLKTSEEEKVYLIEAVEVITFFIECKENRVIDKEGIFAQATTKDQFKKGLFLCNPIFLIESYIFEFIETSEDYMQIVEKVHELLCDQLENELSENTLATANAVFKKCFSNVATLDEDAACLEGFYKFMHFLDDNRKFPFYHDIEKPTYRRVPQYDRSQKKFVENQLLYYSNYTETALLGLFCCLAYDLGTNQYTTKHIEKASVDLQDFFSMYSIPFAATTYPIHEAWCKVVACLDNNRIIYMKDKNKIKSGLINILRVISEVTGRYKDLEKKIQSLEKISYNVKLTSKNIDAITKIVSDVILCLSKNQSIEIAVKDLSTAQCSSGRYEIFGTIELKYAFKSAFNVISIDITQANANMLISYILGDMPVNIANKQLELHEQYKSANNFIAYAISNCITNETACINMKERYIQVYLKNALTDILYRPHNDTKKKLYQVMLLAKIDSIEQKGMYVFETMLYFIGHNLTTSHDSVRFTSNLLASAPLNRLSARESMMTIFSIIENYPKLYPNIDYTITSHNIDEIDYNSLYDIFYYRMAHVSDETRYNCLKLYIQLPESADFYANILNDIMAGCTLFNLICELKGLEGIEEIHELLELHWKNKNPSVYEFVNIVWLYLSCTQKEGTEEMIKLILGYVNPNSIDSTIRNFLCNQRSSLIAKALISMKDCLDMNASKEDINRINALISILQE
;
A
#
# COMPACT_ATOMS: atom_id res chain seq x y z
N MET A 1 -40.26 -0.91 -31.74
CA MET A 1 -40.41 -0.27 -30.41
C MET A 1 -40.14 -1.26 -29.28
N TYR A 2 -40.90 -2.37 -29.16
CA TYR A 2 -40.67 -3.41 -28.12
C TYR A 2 -39.27 -4.08 -28.18
N LEU A 3 -38.73 -4.30 -29.39
CA LEU A 3 -37.36 -4.78 -29.62
C LEU A 3 -36.26 -3.73 -29.33
N LEU A 4 -36.59 -2.44 -29.37
CA LEU A 4 -35.66 -1.36 -29.00
C LEU A 4 -35.57 -1.26 -27.46
N TYR A 5 -36.70 -1.42 -26.76
CA TYR A 5 -36.77 -1.44 -25.29
C TYR A 5 -36.02 -2.64 -24.68
N MET A 6 -36.05 -3.81 -25.32
CA MET A 6 -35.33 -5.01 -24.84
C MET A 6 -33.79 -4.89 -24.92
N ASN A 7 -33.25 -4.00 -25.75
CA ASN A 7 -31.82 -3.77 -25.85
C ASN A 7 -31.33 -2.59 -24.99
N ILE A 8 -32.20 -1.60 -24.73
CA ILE A 8 -31.85 -0.40 -23.95
C ILE A 8 -31.88 -0.66 -22.44
N ILE A 9 -32.81 -1.51 -21.95
CA ILE A 9 -32.94 -1.79 -20.51
C ILE A 9 -31.74 -2.56 -19.94
N PRO A 10 -31.19 -3.61 -20.58
CA PRO A 10 -29.96 -4.26 -20.10
C PRO A 10 -28.75 -3.31 -20.12
N ILE A 11 -28.67 -2.40 -21.09
CA ILE A 11 -27.62 -1.38 -21.19
C ILE A 11 -27.74 -0.36 -20.04
N LEU A 12 -28.95 0.11 -19.72
CA LEU A 12 -29.22 0.96 -18.56
C LEU A 12 -29.00 0.24 -17.22
N ILE A 13 -29.24 -1.07 -17.16
CA ILE A 13 -29.01 -1.89 -15.96
C ILE A 13 -27.52 -2.20 -15.76
N MET A 14 -26.74 -2.42 -16.83
CA MET A 14 -25.27 -2.51 -16.73
C MET A 14 -24.63 -1.23 -16.18
N MET A 15 -25.25 -0.07 -16.41
CA MET A 15 -24.79 1.20 -15.84
C MET A 15 -25.09 1.33 -14.33
N LEU A 16 -25.94 0.52 -13.70
CA LEU A 16 -26.52 0.84 -12.38
C LEU A 16 -25.67 0.53 -11.12
N PHE A 17 -24.41 0.10 -11.23
CA PHE A 17 -23.75 -0.56 -10.08
C PHE A 17 -22.25 -0.27 -9.91
N ALA A 18 -21.94 0.83 -9.22
CA ALA A 18 -20.59 1.35 -8.91
C ALA A 18 -19.50 0.27 -8.66
N ASN A 19 -18.57 0.13 -9.62
CA ASN A 19 -17.20 0.66 -9.74
C ASN A 19 -16.68 0.32 -11.17
N ALA A 20 -15.95 1.13 -11.90
CA ALA A 20 -15.00 0.62 -12.89
C ALA A 20 -14.11 1.79 -13.26
N ARG A 21 -12.91 1.52 -13.78
CA ARG A 21 -11.99 2.58 -14.18
C ARG A 21 -12.04 2.64 -15.69
N ILE A 22 -12.30 3.82 -16.23
CA ILE A 22 -12.13 4.07 -17.66
C ILE A 22 -10.67 3.85 -18.04
N GLU A 23 -10.44 3.16 -19.15
CA GLU A 23 -9.11 2.83 -19.61
C GLU A 23 -8.45 4.04 -20.28
N ILE A 24 -7.15 3.96 -20.59
CA ILE A 24 -6.44 5.05 -21.25
C ILE A 24 -7.06 5.40 -22.62
N VAL A 25 -7.61 4.40 -23.31
CA VAL A 25 -8.34 4.56 -24.59
C VAL A 25 -9.66 5.31 -24.39
N ASP A 26 -10.39 5.02 -23.32
CA ASP A 26 -11.63 5.72 -22.98
C ASP A 26 -11.35 7.17 -22.58
N ILE A 27 -10.24 7.42 -21.88
CA ILE A 27 -9.78 8.77 -21.52
C ILE A 27 -9.47 9.59 -22.78
N ASN A 28 -8.78 9.01 -23.77
CA ASN A 28 -8.57 9.65 -25.08
C ASN A 28 -9.90 9.95 -25.77
N THR A 29 -10.83 8.99 -25.74
CA THR A 29 -12.16 9.15 -26.33
C THR A 29 -12.91 10.34 -25.72
N VAL A 30 -12.88 10.48 -24.39
CA VAL A 30 -13.50 11.63 -23.69
C VAL A 30 -12.86 12.96 -24.10
N GLN A 31 -11.54 13.01 -24.29
CA GLN A 31 -10.83 14.23 -24.69
C GLN A 31 -11.15 14.67 -26.12
N ASP A 32 -11.24 13.71 -27.04
CA ASP A 32 -11.49 13.98 -28.46
C ASP A 32 -12.98 14.21 -28.77
N THR A 33 -13.87 13.87 -27.85
CA THR A 33 -15.32 14.02 -28.04
C THR A 33 -15.75 15.49 -27.85
N THR A 34 -16.35 16.07 -28.88
CA THR A 34 -16.95 17.41 -28.84
C THR A 34 -18.24 17.43 -28.03
N LEU A 35 -18.57 18.56 -27.42
CA LEU A 35 -19.83 18.71 -26.70
C LEU A 35 -21.03 18.65 -27.67
N GLN A 36 -22.13 18.05 -27.21
CA GLN A 36 -23.38 17.94 -27.96
C GLN A 36 -24.04 19.31 -28.15
N ARG A 37 -23.94 20.19 -27.15
CA ARG A 37 -24.53 21.54 -27.17
C ARG A 37 -23.66 22.57 -27.89
N ASP A 38 -22.36 22.33 -27.97
CA ASP A 38 -21.40 23.20 -28.64
C ASP A 38 -20.27 22.37 -29.26
N SER A 39 -20.42 22.03 -30.54
CA SER A 39 -19.45 21.22 -31.28
C SER A 39 -18.10 21.91 -31.51
N SER A 40 -17.97 23.19 -31.13
CA SER A 40 -16.69 23.92 -31.18
C SER A 40 -15.83 23.70 -29.93
N LEU A 41 -16.38 23.07 -28.89
CA LEU A 41 -15.74 22.84 -27.61
C LEU A 41 -15.46 21.36 -27.36
N VAL A 42 -14.34 21.12 -26.70
CA VAL A 42 -13.95 19.82 -26.12
C VAL A 42 -13.49 20.02 -24.68
N VAL A 43 -13.29 18.91 -23.97
CA VAL A 43 -12.63 18.93 -22.66
C VAL A 43 -11.22 19.52 -22.80
N ASN A 44 -10.88 20.49 -21.95
CA ASN A 44 -9.53 21.03 -21.88
C ASN A 44 -8.57 19.92 -21.38
N PRO A 45 -7.54 19.54 -22.17
CA PRO A 45 -6.59 18.50 -21.78
C PRO A 45 -5.81 18.79 -20.49
N LEU A 46 -5.65 20.06 -20.11
CA LEU A 46 -4.98 20.44 -18.87
C LEU A 46 -5.96 20.70 -17.72
N GLY A 47 -7.26 20.63 -17.99
CA GLY A 47 -8.37 21.00 -17.12
C GLY A 47 -8.71 20.01 -15.99
N PRO A 48 -9.54 20.42 -15.02
CA PRO A 48 -9.97 19.60 -13.89
C PRO A 48 -10.99 18.51 -14.25
N ILE A 49 -11.79 18.73 -15.28
CA ILE A 49 -12.75 17.71 -15.73
C ILE A 49 -12.09 16.62 -16.60
N ASN A 50 -10.80 16.74 -16.91
CA ASN A 50 -10.09 15.71 -17.66
C ASN A 50 -9.89 14.45 -16.79
N PRO A 51 -10.43 13.28 -17.22
CA PRO A 51 -10.32 12.04 -16.43
C PRO A 51 -8.89 11.56 -16.20
N LEU A 52 -7.92 12.03 -17.00
CA LEU A 52 -6.51 11.70 -16.84
C LEU A 52 -5.97 12.06 -15.45
N ARG A 53 -6.49 13.12 -14.80
CA ARG A 53 -6.08 13.48 -13.43
C ARG A 53 -6.41 12.38 -12.44
N GLY A 54 -7.67 11.95 -12.39
CA GLY A 54 -8.13 10.86 -11.52
C GLY A 54 -7.37 9.56 -11.78
N TYR A 55 -7.11 9.25 -13.06
CA TYR A 55 -6.29 8.12 -13.48
C TYR A 55 -4.87 8.17 -12.89
N ILE A 56 -4.20 9.32 -12.99
CA ILE A 56 -2.85 9.51 -12.43
C ILE A 56 -2.85 9.42 -10.90
N TYR A 57 -3.85 10.01 -10.23
CA TYR A 57 -3.96 9.96 -8.78
C TYR A 57 -4.11 8.52 -8.27
N HIS A 58 -4.96 7.75 -8.94
CA HIS A 58 -5.16 6.34 -8.65
C HIS A 58 -3.89 5.53 -8.91
N ARG A 59 -3.26 5.73 -10.07
CA ARG A 59 -2.04 5.01 -10.46
C ARG A 59 -0.88 5.26 -9.49
N ASN A 60 -0.71 6.49 -9.01
CA ASN A 60 0.29 6.82 -7.99
C ASN A 60 -0.13 6.44 -6.56
N GLY A 61 -1.38 6.04 -6.33
CA GLY A 61 -1.89 5.65 -5.02
C GLY A 61 -2.00 6.79 -4.02
N TRP A 62 -2.16 8.04 -4.47
CA TRP A 62 -2.21 9.20 -3.56
C TRP A 62 -3.44 9.18 -2.64
N MET A 63 -4.63 8.84 -3.17
CA MET A 63 -5.83 8.72 -2.34
C MET A 63 -5.72 7.54 -1.36
N HIS A 64 -5.08 6.45 -1.76
CA HIS A 64 -4.75 5.32 -0.86
C HIS A 64 -3.88 5.80 0.30
N ASN A 65 -2.80 6.53 0.01
CA ASN A 65 -1.93 7.07 1.05
C ASN A 65 -2.68 8.01 2.01
N MET A 66 -3.50 8.90 1.47
CA MET A 66 -4.31 9.85 2.25
C MET A 66 -5.33 9.14 3.15
N ARG A 67 -6.04 8.13 2.62
CA ARG A 67 -7.07 7.39 3.35
C ARG A 67 -6.52 6.50 4.45
N PHE A 68 -5.33 5.92 4.27
CA PHE A 68 -4.81 4.93 5.23
C PHE A 68 -3.72 5.45 6.15
N PHE A 69 -2.93 6.45 5.76
CA PHE A 69 -1.73 6.81 6.52
C PHE A 69 -1.77 8.23 7.09
N SER A 70 -2.80 9.03 6.80
CA SER A 70 -2.88 10.40 7.33
C SER A 70 -2.85 10.47 8.85
N HIS A 71 -2.04 11.37 9.38
CA HIS A 71 -2.00 11.71 10.80
C HIS A 71 -3.33 12.30 11.33
N SER A 72 -4.28 12.65 10.46
CA SER A 72 -5.62 13.09 10.82
C SER A 72 -6.61 11.94 11.07
N ILE A 73 -6.32 10.74 10.55
CA ILE A 73 -7.15 9.55 10.71
C ILE A 73 -6.65 8.74 11.91
N LYS A 74 -7.59 8.22 12.70
CA LYS A 74 -7.36 7.26 13.76
C LYS A 74 -7.80 5.88 13.28
N ALA A 75 -6.84 5.04 12.89
CA ALA A 75 -7.13 3.66 12.53
C ALA A 75 -7.60 2.84 13.75
N HIS A 76 -8.62 2.01 13.57
CA HIS A 76 -9.11 1.11 14.62
C HIS A 76 -8.41 -0.25 14.56
N PHE A 77 -7.46 -0.47 15.45
CA PHE A 77 -6.73 -1.74 15.56
C PHE A 77 -6.21 -2.01 16.98
N SER A 78 -5.87 -3.26 17.28
CA SER A 78 -5.10 -3.67 18.45
C SER A 78 -4.18 -4.85 18.13
N LEU A 79 -3.06 -4.94 18.85
CA LEU A 79 -2.20 -6.11 18.91
C LEU A 79 -2.10 -6.53 20.37
N GLU A 80 -2.51 -7.77 20.67
CA GLU A 80 -2.58 -8.29 22.04
C GLU A 80 -1.83 -9.61 22.14
N LYS A 81 -1.07 -9.81 23.23
CA LYS A 81 -0.43 -11.10 23.47
C LYS A 81 -1.49 -12.18 23.75
N SER A 82 -1.44 -13.25 22.96
CA SER A 82 -2.39 -14.35 23.04
C SER A 82 -2.15 -15.21 24.28
N SER A 83 -3.23 -15.74 24.86
CA SER A 83 -3.18 -16.76 25.91
C SER A 83 -2.54 -18.08 25.45
N GLN A 84 -2.39 -18.26 24.14
CA GLN A 84 -1.68 -19.40 23.54
C GLN A 84 -0.16 -19.24 23.54
N SER A 85 0.37 -18.09 23.98
CA SER A 85 1.81 -17.88 24.13
C SER A 85 2.38 -18.87 25.14
N THR A 86 3.58 -19.37 24.86
CA THR A 86 4.31 -20.31 25.72
C THR A 86 5.56 -19.63 26.28
N LYS A 87 6.29 -20.31 27.17
CA LYS A 87 7.57 -19.79 27.69
C LYS A 87 8.61 -19.51 26.59
N THR A 88 8.49 -20.14 25.43
CA THR A 88 9.49 -20.12 24.35
C THR A 88 8.97 -19.55 23.04
N THR A 89 7.69 -19.14 22.98
CA THR A 89 7.08 -18.67 21.73
C THR A 89 5.94 -17.74 22.06
N ASP A 90 6.04 -16.50 21.58
CA ASP A 90 4.98 -15.51 21.69
C ASP A 90 4.03 -15.62 20.51
N VAL A 91 2.73 -15.60 20.80
CA VAL A 91 1.66 -15.62 19.80
C VAL A 91 0.84 -14.35 19.99
N TYR A 92 0.57 -13.63 18.91
CA TYR A 92 -0.18 -12.38 18.98
C TYR A 92 -1.52 -12.46 18.25
N ASN A 93 -2.53 -11.86 18.86
CA ASN A 93 -3.83 -11.63 18.23
C ASN A 93 -3.85 -10.21 17.70
N TYR A 94 -4.00 -10.07 16.38
CA TYR A 94 -4.13 -8.79 15.73
C TYR A 94 -5.57 -8.57 15.31
N THR A 95 -6.16 -7.45 15.73
CA THR A 95 -7.51 -7.05 15.35
C THR A 95 -7.45 -5.76 14.57
N ARG A 96 -8.02 -5.75 13.37
CA ARG A 96 -8.16 -4.54 12.52
C ARG A 96 -9.58 -4.40 12.04
N ILE A 97 -10.19 -3.23 12.28
CA ILE A 97 -11.60 -2.96 11.91
C ILE A 97 -11.68 -1.65 11.10
N PRO A 98 -11.39 -1.68 9.78
CA PRO A 98 -11.34 -0.46 8.93
C PRO A 98 -12.63 0.35 8.90
N CYS A 99 -13.77 -0.31 9.05
CA CYS A 99 -15.08 0.35 9.10
C CYS A 99 -15.32 1.22 10.35
N ARG A 100 -14.42 1.14 11.35
CA ARG A 100 -14.44 1.95 12.57
C ARG A 100 -13.36 3.03 12.59
N ASP A 101 -12.64 3.22 11.48
CA ASP A 101 -11.72 4.35 11.35
C ASP A 101 -12.50 5.66 11.48
N CYS A 102 -11.92 6.63 12.17
CA CYS A 102 -12.50 7.95 12.36
C CYS A 102 -11.41 9.02 12.33
N THR A 103 -11.79 10.29 12.40
CA THR A 103 -10.84 11.38 12.63
C THR A 103 -10.45 11.46 14.10
N HIS A 104 -9.24 11.96 14.37
CA HIS A 104 -8.88 12.31 15.74
C HIS A 104 -9.73 13.50 16.22
N PRO A 105 -10.26 13.46 17.46
CA PRO A 105 -10.96 14.60 18.02
C PRO A 105 -9.99 15.79 18.12
N SER A 106 -10.49 16.99 17.86
CA SER A 106 -9.74 18.23 17.96
C SER A 106 -10.63 19.33 18.50
N SER A 107 -10.06 20.14 19.40
CA SER A 107 -10.65 21.38 19.88
C SER A 107 -9.98 22.61 19.25
N SER A 108 -9.29 22.43 18.11
CA SER A 108 -8.60 23.53 17.45
C SER A 108 -9.60 24.56 16.95
N THR A 109 -9.31 25.83 17.21
CA THR A 109 -10.04 26.99 16.69
C THR A 109 -9.42 27.51 15.39
N ILE A 110 -8.32 26.91 14.92
CA ILE A 110 -7.62 27.29 13.70
C ILE A 110 -8.41 26.76 12.50
N GLU A 111 -8.85 27.67 11.61
CA GLU A 111 -9.64 27.37 10.41
C GLU A 111 -9.07 26.20 9.58
N ARG A 112 -7.75 26.22 9.33
CA ARG A 112 -7.03 25.13 8.63
C ARG A 112 -7.24 23.76 9.30
N ASP A 113 -7.13 23.69 10.63
CA ASP A 113 -7.23 22.42 11.34
C ASP A 113 -8.69 21.92 11.35
N ILE A 114 -9.66 22.84 11.51
CA ILE A 114 -11.10 22.54 11.41
C ILE A 114 -11.43 21.98 10.02
N TYR A 115 -10.97 22.66 8.96
CA TYR A 115 -11.13 22.18 7.59
C TYR A 115 -10.49 20.80 7.40
N THR A 116 -9.27 20.60 7.89
CA THR A 116 -8.56 19.32 7.75
C THR A 116 -9.37 18.17 8.35
N ILE A 117 -10.00 18.36 9.50
CA ILE A 117 -10.85 17.33 10.12
C ILE A 117 -12.08 17.03 9.26
N LYS A 118 -12.82 18.06 8.85
CA LYS A 118 -13.99 17.91 7.97
C LYS A 118 -13.62 17.23 6.65
N TYR A 119 -12.46 17.57 6.09
CA TYR A 119 -11.93 16.96 4.87
C TYR A 119 -11.69 15.46 5.05
N TYR A 120 -11.02 15.04 6.13
CA TYR A 120 -10.77 13.62 6.38
C TYR A 120 -12.01 12.83 6.81
N GLU A 121 -12.97 13.45 7.49
CA GLU A 121 -14.30 12.85 7.72
C GLU A 121 -15.02 12.58 6.39
N THR A 122 -14.91 13.51 5.45
CA THR A 122 -15.47 13.38 4.10
C THR A 122 -14.74 12.28 3.32
N ILE A 123 -13.40 12.21 3.39
CA ILE A 123 -12.62 11.10 2.82
C ILE A 123 -13.10 9.75 3.36
N ILE A 124 -13.35 9.61 4.67
CA ILE A 124 -13.80 8.33 5.25
C ILE A 124 -15.19 7.94 4.73
N LYS A 125 -16.09 8.91 4.52
CA LYS A 125 -17.46 8.66 4.00
C LYS A 125 -17.46 8.36 2.51
N MET A 126 -16.62 9.04 1.72
CA MET A 126 -16.47 8.81 0.28
C MET A 126 -15.64 7.54 0.00
N PHE A 127 -14.62 7.24 0.81
CA PHE A 127 -13.75 6.06 0.68
C PHE A 127 -13.81 5.18 1.94
N PRO A 128 -14.96 4.57 2.26
CA PRO A 128 -15.18 3.80 3.49
C PRO A 128 -14.21 2.65 3.70
N SER A 129 -13.75 1.99 2.63
CA SER A 129 -12.62 1.05 2.65
C SER A 129 -12.73 -0.06 3.71
N CYS A 130 -13.94 -0.59 3.95
CA CYS A 130 -14.24 -1.52 5.04
C CYS A 130 -13.47 -2.85 4.98
N SER A 131 -12.91 -3.19 3.81
CA SER A 131 -12.10 -4.39 3.57
C SER A 131 -10.61 -4.24 3.94
N GLY A 132 -10.15 -3.01 4.21
CA GLY A 132 -8.73 -2.70 4.31
C GLY A 132 -8.06 -2.36 2.97
N GLU A 133 -8.83 -2.24 1.89
CA GLU A 133 -8.37 -1.72 0.58
C GLU A 133 -9.15 -0.45 0.21
N LEU A 134 -8.53 0.44 -0.56
CA LEU A 134 -9.17 1.68 -1.01
C LEU A 134 -10.44 1.33 -1.79
N SER A 135 -11.59 1.84 -1.34
CA SER A 135 -12.86 1.55 -2.00
C SER A 135 -13.92 2.59 -1.65
N ILE A 136 -14.76 2.92 -2.64
CA ILE A 136 -16.01 3.67 -2.45
C ILE A 136 -17.18 2.75 -2.02
N GLN A 137 -16.95 1.43 -1.95
CA GLN A 137 -17.97 0.43 -1.60
C GLN A 137 -18.15 0.28 -0.10
N THR A 138 -19.40 0.19 0.33
CA THR A 138 -19.74 -0.10 1.72
C THR A 138 -21.06 -0.87 1.81
N SER A 139 -21.23 -1.59 2.92
CA SER A 139 -22.50 -2.22 3.30
C SER A 139 -23.41 -1.29 4.11
N LYS A 140 -22.96 -0.05 4.41
CA LYS A 140 -23.77 0.94 5.11
C LYS A 140 -24.90 1.43 4.20
N SER A 141 -26.14 1.26 4.65
CA SER A 141 -27.34 1.67 3.91
C SER A 141 -27.50 3.19 3.81
N ASN A 142 -26.95 3.97 4.75
CA ASN A 142 -27.05 5.43 4.76
C ASN A 142 -25.87 6.16 4.08
N SER A 143 -25.09 5.46 3.26
CA SER A 143 -23.82 5.95 2.71
C SER A 143 -23.98 6.84 1.48
N PHE A 144 -22.95 7.64 1.18
CA PHE A 144 -22.91 8.50 -0.01
C PHE A 144 -23.03 7.71 -1.32
N ILE A 145 -22.43 6.51 -1.40
CA ILE A 145 -22.52 5.68 -2.61
C ILE A 145 -23.94 5.16 -2.86
N GLU A 146 -24.71 4.85 -1.80
CA GLU A 146 -26.12 4.45 -1.96
C GLU A 146 -26.98 5.64 -2.44
N PHE A 147 -26.67 6.86 -1.98
CA PHE A 147 -27.29 8.06 -2.54
C PHE A 147 -27.01 8.22 -4.03
N LEU A 148 -25.76 8.07 -4.49
CA LEU A 148 -25.45 8.18 -5.92
C LEU A 148 -26.11 7.08 -6.77
N ARG A 149 -26.27 5.87 -6.22
CA ARG A 149 -27.03 4.79 -6.86
C ARG A 149 -28.50 5.14 -7.02
N LEU A 150 -29.11 5.71 -5.98
CA LEU A 150 -30.47 6.25 -6.06
C LEU A 150 -30.55 7.36 -7.11
N SER A 151 -29.55 8.25 -7.13
CA SER A 151 -29.47 9.34 -8.10
C SER A 151 -29.32 8.88 -9.53
N LYS A 152 -28.63 7.77 -9.76
CA LYS A 152 -28.43 7.21 -11.09
C LYS A 152 -29.75 6.67 -11.65
N ARG A 153 -30.59 6.05 -10.82
CA ARG A 153 -31.92 5.53 -11.21
C ARG A 153 -32.87 6.62 -11.67
N ASN A 154 -32.79 7.79 -11.06
CA ASN A 154 -33.62 8.94 -11.41
C ASN A 154 -33.01 9.81 -12.52
N GLY A 155 -31.85 9.42 -13.07
CA GLY A 155 -31.17 10.17 -14.14
C GLY A 155 -30.51 11.49 -13.67
N SER A 156 -30.29 11.66 -12.37
CA SER A 156 -29.77 12.91 -11.79
C SER A 156 -28.31 12.83 -11.32
N VAL A 157 -27.69 11.64 -11.33
CA VAL A 157 -26.33 11.44 -10.76
C VAL A 157 -25.29 12.34 -11.42
N GLN A 158 -25.40 12.59 -12.72
CA GLN A 158 -24.46 13.43 -13.46
C GLN A 158 -24.54 14.90 -13.02
N TYR A 159 -25.75 15.41 -12.73
CA TYR A 159 -25.92 16.75 -12.17
C TYR A 159 -25.33 16.86 -10.77
N VAL A 160 -25.52 15.84 -9.93
CA VAL A 160 -24.94 15.81 -8.58
C VAL A 160 -23.41 15.88 -8.66
N LEU A 161 -22.77 15.00 -9.45
CA LEU A 161 -21.32 14.97 -9.57
C LEU A 161 -20.76 16.25 -10.20
N ALA A 162 -21.44 16.80 -11.23
CA ALA A 162 -21.06 18.08 -11.83
C ALA A 162 -21.16 19.24 -10.82
N ALA A 163 -22.23 19.30 -10.03
CA ALA A 163 -22.39 20.33 -9.01
C ALA A 163 -21.30 20.25 -7.92
N LEU A 164 -20.99 19.06 -7.42
CA LEU A 164 -19.93 18.87 -6.43
C LEU A 164 -18.54 19.28 -6.96
N LEU A 165 -18.25 18.97 -8.24
CA LEU A 165 -17.02 19.40 -8.89
C LEU A 165 -16.94 20.93 -9.01
N LEU A 166 -18.04 21.57 -9.41
CA LEU A 166 -18.11 23.02 -9.55
C LEU A 166 -18.02 23.75 -8.20
N LEU A 167 -18.63 23.20 -7.14
CA LEU A 167 -18.48 23.71 -5.77
C LEU A 167 -17.03 23.60 -5.26
N ALA A 168 -16.32 22.51 -5.63
CA ALA A 168 -14.90 22.35 -5.31
C ALA A 168 -14.01 23.40 -6.01
N GLU A 169 -14.40 23.87 -7.20
CA GLU A 169 -13.82 25.02 -7.91
C GLU A 169 -14.39 26.38 -7.46
N GLN A 170 -15.18 26.40 -6.37
CA GLN A 170 -15.80 27.59 -5.77
C GLN A 170 -16.79 28.33 -6.68
N VAL A 171 -17.43 27.63 -7.63
CA VAL A 171 -18.53 28.17 -8.44
C VAL A 171 -19.82 28.18 -7.62
N ASP A 172 -20.59 29.27 -7.73
CA ASP A 172 -21.79 29.52 -6.94
C ASP A 172 -23.05 28.80 -7.50
N ILE A 173 -23.05 27.47 -7.39
CA ILE A 173 -24.16 26.61 -7.81
C ILE A 173 -25.34 26.73 -6.82
N ASN A 174 -26.56 26.83 -7.36
CA ASN A 174 -27.80 26.86 -6.57
C ASN A 174 -28.18 25.42 -6.14
N ILE A 175 -27.63 25.00 -5.01
CA ILE A 175 -27.82 23.67 -4.40
C ILE A 175 -28.24 23.83 -2.94
N GLU A 176 -29.25 23.09 -2.51
CA GLU A 176 -29.70 23.09 -1.12
C GLU A 176 -30.20 21.72 -0.68
N ILE A 177 -30.19 21.51 0.64
CA ILE A 177 -30.79 20.35 1.29
C ILE A 177 -32.03 20.84 2.04
N ASP A 178 -33.21 20.65 1.46
CA ASP A 178 -34.47 21.01 2.08
C ASP A 178 -34.79 20.04 3.23
N CYS A 179 -34.98 20.57 4.44
CA CYS A 179 -35.28 19.80 5.65
C CYS A 179 -36.74 19.93 6.12
N SER A 180 -37.63 20.53 5.32
CA SER A 180 -38.97 20.96 5.76
C SER A 180 -40.01 19.83 5.93
N ILE A 181 -40.06 18.84 5.03
CA ILE A 181 -41.07 17.76 5.07
C ILE A 181 -40.44 16.39 4.82
N ASP A 182 -39.65 16.25 3.76
CA ASP A 182 -38.95 15.03 3.41
C ASP A 182 -37.56 15.42 2.90
N MET A 183 -36.52 15.16 3.69
CA MET A 183 -35.16 15.63 3.43
C MET A 183 -34.77 15.36 1.98
N SER A 184 -34.54 16.42 1.19
CA SER A 184 -34.35 16.30 -0.26
C SER A 184 -33.19 17.17 -0.75
N LEU A 185 -32.44 16.66 -1.72
CA LEU A 185 -31.44 17.42 -2.44
C LEU A 185 -32.11 18.14 -3.61
N ILE A 186 -31.94 19.46 -3.67
CA ILE A 186 -32.47 20.28 -4.75
C ILE A 186 -31.33 21.02 -5.44
N ILE A 187 -31.25 20.93 -6.77
CA ILE A 187 -30.33 21.71 -7.61
C ILE A 187 -31.19 22.46 -8.62
N ARG A 188 -31.04 23.79 -8.65
CA ARG A 188 -31.80 24.67 -9.56
C ARG A 188 -30.89 25.46 -10.47
N ASP A 189 -31.50 26.04 -11.49
CA ASP A 189 -30.90 27.14 -12.22
C ASP A 189 -30.68 28.35 -11.31
N LYS A 190 -29.88 29.31 -11.79
CA LYS A 190 -29.53 30.47 -10.98
C LYS A 190 -30.75 31.30 -10.56
N THR A 191 -31.78 31.35 -11.40
CA THR A 191 -33.02 32.09 -11.11
C THR A 191 -33.98 31.37 -10.17
N GLY A 192 -33.78 30.06 -9.97
CA GLY A 192 -34.69 29.19 -9.23
C GLY A 192 -35.96 28.80 -9.99
N SER A 193 -36.07 29.15 -11.28
CA SER A 193 -37.21 28.86 -12.14
C SER A 193 -37.29 27.40 -12.60
N LYS A 194 -36.15 26.71 -12.66
CA LYS A 194 -36.01 25.35 -13.19
C LYS A 194 -35.24 24.48 -12.20
N GLU A 195 -35.84 23.37 -11.81
CA GLU A 195 -35.16 22.35 -11.01
C GLU A 195 -34.44 21.35 -11.94
N TYR A 196 -33.12 21.25 -11.80
CA TYR A 196 -32.32 20.21 -12.45
C TYR A 196 -32.41 18.88 -11.70
N VAL A 197 -32.45 18.95 -10.37
CA VAL A 197 -32.55 17.81 -9.46
C VAL A 197 -33.50 18.16 -8.34
N ASN A 198 -34.42 17.24 -8.02
CA ASN A 198 -35.22 17.26 -6.81
C ASN A 198 -35.37 15.79 -6.37
N MET A 199 -34.69 15.43 -5.28
CA MET A 199 -34.55 14.03 -4.92
C MET A 199 -34.62 13.78 -3.42
N PRO A 200 -35.42 12.79 -2.96
CA PRO A 200 -35.40 12.39 -1.58
C PRO A 200 -34.03 11.82 -1.16
N MET A 201 -33.56 12.22 0.01
CA MET A 201 -32.34 11.72 0.66
C MET A 201 -32.65 10.58 1.65
N HIS A 202 -33.59 9.71 1.29
CA HIS A 202 -33.92 8.51 2.05
C HIS A 202 -34.21 7.35 1.11
N MET A 203 -34.01 6.13 1.60
CA MET A 203 -34.47 4.91 0.95
C MET A 203 -35.65 4.33 1.72
N LEU A 204 -36.59 3.73 0.98
CA LEU A 204 -37.67 2.94 1.56
C LEU A 204 -37.20 1.49 1.72
N TYR A 205 -37.40 0.93 2.91
CA TYR A 205 -37.06 -0.44 3.24
C TYR A 205 -38.29 -1.17 3.75
N THR A 206 -38.61 -2.33 3.18
CA THR A 206 -39.64 -3.21 3.73
C THR A 206 -39.06 -4.03 4.88
N ASN A 207 -39.56 -3.80 6.09
CA ASN A 207 -39.18 -4.56 7.25
C ASN A 207 -39.62 -6.02 7.09
N LEU A 208 -38.67 -6.94 6.95
CA LEU A 208 -38.93 -8.37 6.73
C LEU A 208 -39.74 -9.03 7.85
N LYS A 209 -39.85 -8.43 9.04
CA LYS A 209 -40.64 -8.96 10.16
C LYS A 209 -42.06 -8.37 10.19
N THR A 210 -42.22 -7.08 9.91
CA THR A 210 -43.52 -6.38 10.05
C THR A 210 -44.23 -6.18 8.71
N SER A 211 -43.53 -6.35 7.58
CA SER A 211 -43.97 -5.99 6.22
C SER A 211 -44.31 -4.51 6.04
N GLU A 212 -43.91 -3.64 6.98
CA GLU A 212 -44.09 -2.18 6.89
C GLU A 212 -42.90 -1.52 6.16
N GLU A 213 -43.14 -0.39 5.51
CA GLU A 213 -42.09 0.42 4.89
C GLU A 213 -41.49 1.41 5.89
N GLU A 214 -40.18 1.34 6.08
CA GLU A 214 -39.39 2.24 6.92
C GLU A 214 -38.49 3.13 6.07
N LYS A 215 -38.35 4.40 6.45
CA LYS A 215 -37.42 5.34 5.81
C LYS A 215 -36.04 5.26 6.46
N VAL A 216 -35.01 5.03 5.64
CA VAL A 216 -33.61 5.13 6.05
C VAL A 216 -33.00 6.39 5.43
N TYR A 217 -32.77 7.42 6.25
CA TYR A 217 -32.15 8.67 5.81
C TYR A 217 -30.67 8.48 5.49
N LEU A 218 -30.23 9.06 4.37
CA LEU A 218 -28.88 8.94 3.82
C LEU A 218 -27.95 10.00 4.43
N ILE A 219 -27.80 9.97 5.76
CA ILE A 219 -27.12 11.03 6.54
C ILE A 219 -25.66 11.22 6.11
N GLU A 220 -24.91 10.16 5.77
CA GLU A 220 -23.52 10.34 5.31
C GLU A 220 -23.48 11.11 3.97
N ALA A 221 -24.51 10.97 3.13
CA ALA A 221 -24.61 11.72 1.88
C ALA A 221 -24.88 13.22 2.13
N VAL A 222 -25.74 13.53 3.11
CA VAL A 222 -26.01 14.91 3.55
C VAL A 222 -24.72 15.56 4.02
N GLU A 223 -23.94 14.88 4.87
CA GLU A 223 -22.68 15.41 5.40
C GLU A 223 -21.64 15.66 4.30
N VAL A 224 -21.53 14.74 3.32
CA VAL A 224 -20.62 14.91 2.18
C VAL A 224 -21.03 16.10 1.31
N ILE A 225 -22.32 16.22 0.97
CA ILE A 225 -22.79 17.34 0.13
C ILE A 225 -22.63 18.67 0.86
N THR A 226 -22.97 18.74 2.15
CA THR A 226 -22.77 19.93 2.98
C THR A 226 -21.31 20.36 3.01
N PHE A 227 -20.36 19.43 3.10
CA PHE A 227 -18.93 19.76 3.03
C PHE A 227 -18.57 20.48 1.72
N PHE A 228 -19.06 20.03 0.57
CA PHE A 228 -18.81 20.70 -0.72
C PHE A 228 -19.51 22.06 -0.81
N ILE A 229 -20.73 22.20 -0.26
CA ILE A 229 -21.42 23.50 -0.19
C ILE A 229 -20.59 24.50 0.62
N GLU A 230 -20.02 24.06 1.76
CA GLU A 230 -19.17 24.89 2.62
C GLU A 230 -17.82 25.27 1.97
N CYS A 231 -17.39 24.61 0.89
CA CYS A 231 -16.13 24.94 0.21
C CYS A 231 -16.15 26.30 -0.48
N LYS A 232 -17.33 26.78 -0.89
CA LYS A 232 -17.50 28.04 -1.63
C LYS A 232 -16.86 29.25 -0.94
N GLU A 233 -16.92 29.31 0.40
CA GLU A 233 -16.48 30.47 1.20
C GLU A 233 -15.18 30.21 1.98
N ASN A 234 -14.52 29.06 1.73
CA ASN A 234 -13.41 28.61 2.56
C ASN A 234 -12.05 29.11 2.08
N ARG A 235 -11.44 30.00 2.87
CA ARG A 235 -10.18 30.69 2.52
C ARG A 235 -8.97 29.77 2.44
N VAL A 236 -9.01 28.60 3.07
CA VAL A 236 -7.84 27.69 3.09
C VAL A 236 -7.63 26.96 1.77
N ILE A 237 -8.65 26.93 0.90
CA ILE A 237 -8.64 26.29 -0.42
C ILE A 237 -8.73 27.28 -1.58
N ASP A 238 -8.80 28.59 -1.29
CA ASP A 238 -8.70 29.67 -2.28
C ASP A 238 -7.40 29.55 -3.12
N LYS A 239 -7.31 30.29 -4.23
CA LYS A 239 -6.13 30.30 -5.11
C LYS A 239 -4.80 30.60 -4.39
N GLU A 240 -4.84 31.36 -3.30
CA GLU A 240 -3.68 31.69 -2.46
C GLU A 240 -3.67 30.92 -1.12
N GLY A 241 -4.67 30.06 -0.92
CA GLY A 241 -4.82 29.24 0.28
C GLY A 241 -3.72 28.19 0.43
N ILE A 242 -3.54 27.70 1.66
CA ILE A 242 -2.52 26.69 1.96
C ILE A 242 -2.73 25.37 1.22
N PHE A 243 -3.98 25.03 0.92
CA PHE A 243 -4.38 23.82 0.18
C PHE A 243 -4.83 24.15 -1.25
N ALA A 244 -4.43 25.30 -1.80
CA ALA A 244 -4.67 25.65 -3.20
C ALA A 244 -4.10 24.57 -4.14
N GLN A 245 -4.65 24.49 -5.36
CA GLN A 245 -4.05 23.72 -6.43
C GLN A 245 -2.63 24.25 -6.73
N ALA A 246 -1.68 23.34 -6.94
CA ALA A 246 -0.31 23.72 -7.25
C ALA A 246 -0.19 24.35 -8.65
N THR A 247 0.33 25.57 -8.72
CA THR A 247 0.64 26.27 -9.97
C THR A 247 2.12 26.18 -10.35
N THR A 248 2.98 25.84 -9.39
CA THR A 248 4.43 25.66 -9.60
C THR A 248 4.90 24.28 -9.15
N LYS A 249 6.04 23.83 -9.71
CA LYS A 249 6.67 22.55 -9.34
C LYS A 249 7.00 22.48 -7.85
N ASP A 250 7.40 23.59 -7.24
CA ASP A 250 7.72 23.65 -5.80
C ASP A 250 6.47 23.58 -4.92
N GLN A 251 5.35 24.15 -5.35
CA GLN A 251 4.07 23.95 -4.67
C GLN A 251 3.60 22.51 -4.81
N PHE A 252 3.72 21.92 -6.01
CA PHE A 252 3.35 20.53 -6.27
C PHE A 252 4.12 19.58 -5.34
N LYS A 253 5.45 19.73 -5.28
CA LYS A 253 6.34 18.92 -4.43
C LYS A 253 6.02 18.99 -2.93
N LYS A 254 5.24 19.99 -2.46
CA LYS A 254 4.80 20.06 -1.05
C LYS A 254 3.65 19.11 -0.72
N GLY A 255 2.92 18.61 -1.73
CA GLY A 255 1.80 17.69 -1.55
C GLY A 255 0.55 18.30 -0.89
N LEU A 256 0.53 19.59 -0.56
CA LEU A 256 -0.59 20.23 0.15
C LEU A 256 -1.89 20.26 -0.65
N PHE A 257 -1.81 20.25 -1.98
CA PHE A 257 -3.00 20.17 -2.84
C PHE A 257 -3.78 18.86 -2.66
N LEU A 258 -3.19 17.83 -2.05
CA LEU A 258 -3.91 16.59 -1.71
C LEU A 258 -5.04 16.83 -0.70
N CYS A 259 -5.05 17.95 0.02
CA CYS A 259 -6.16 18.37 0.88
C CYS A 259 -7.16 19.30 0.19
N ASN A 260 -7.07 19.48 -1.13
CA ASN A 260 -8.01 20.29 -1.90
C ASN A 260 -9.27 19.46 -2.24
N PRO A 261 -10.49 20.04 -2.21
CA PRO A 261 -11.72 19.31 -2.57
C PRO A 261 -11.75 18.88 -4.05
N ILE A 262 -11.03 19.56 -4.95
CA ILE A 262 -10.90 19.18 -6.36
C ILE A 262 -10.24 17.81 -6.47
N PHE A 263 -9.12 17.58 -5.75
CA PHE A 263 -8.45 16.28 -5.70
C PHE A 263 -9.39 15.18 -5.19
N LEU A 264 -10.22 15.49 -4.19
CA LEU A 264 -11.17 14.55 -3.61
C LEU A 264 -12.26 14.12 -4.61
N ILE A 265 -12.93 15.09 -5.24
CA ILE A 265 -14.02 14.81 -6.18
C ILE A 265 -13.53 14.21 -7.50
N GLU A 266 -12.38 14.65 -8.03
CA GLU A 266 -11.74 14.06 -9.22
C GLU A 266 -11.40 12.58 -8.95
N SER A 267 -10.81 12.26 -7.80
CA SER A 267 -10.50 10.88 -7.40
C SER A 267 -11.76 10.03 -7.27
N TYR A 268 -12.84 10.60 -6.75
CA TYR A 268 -14.10 9.88 -6.53
C TYR A 268 -14.88 9.64 -7.82
N ILE A 269 -14.97 10.63 -8.71
CA ILE A 269 -15.60 10.49 -10.03
C ILE A 269 -14.87 9.39 -10.82
N PHE A 270 -13.54 9.38 -10.80
CA PHE A 270 -12.75 8.35 -11.47
C PHE A 270 -13.03 6.94 -10.94
N GLU A 271 -13.21 6.77 -9.63
CA GLU A 271 -13.59 5.48 -9.05
C GLU A 271 -15.04 5.10 -9.35
N PHE A 272 -15.93 6.08 -9.51
CA PHE A 272 -17.37 5.85 -9.70
C PHE A 272 -17.79 5.55 -11.15
N ILE A 273 -17.13 6.14 -12.16
CA ILE A 273 -17.59 6.14 -13.55
C ILE A 273 -17.00 5.00 -14.38
N GLU A 274 -17.88 4.27 -15.07
CA GLU A 274 -17.52 3.01 -15.71
C GLU A 274 -17.24 3.08 -17.23
N THR A 275 -17.76 4.09 -17.94
CA THR A 275 -17.57 4.23 -19.39
C THR A 275 -17.28 5.68 -19.81
N SER A 276 -16.70 5.85 -20.99
CA SER A 276 -16.47 7.17 -21.58
C SER A 276 -17.78 7.94 -21.82
N GLU A 277 -18.88 7.27 -22.18
CA GLU A 277 -20.19 7.90 -22.38
C GLU A 277 -20.78 8.42 -21.08
N ASP A 278 -20.71 7.65 -19.99
CA ASP A 278 -21.16 8.09 -18.66
C ASP A 278 -20.35 9.30 -18.19
N TYR A 279 -19.04 9.30 -18.46
CA TYR A 279 -18.16 10.42 -18.15
C TYR A 279 -18.53 11.67 -18.97
N MET A 280 -18.75 11.51 -20.29
CA MET A 280 -19.16 12.61 -21.16
C MET A 280 -20.49 13.22 -20.72
N GLN A 281 -21.43 12.44 -20.19
CA GLN A 281 -22.65 13.01 -19.63
C GLN A 281 -22.39 13.94 -18.43
N ILE A 282 -21.38 13.64 -17.58
CA ILE A 282 -20.96 14.58 -16.51
C ILE A 282 -20.39 15.84 -17.12
N VAL A 283 -19.53 15.72 -18.13
CA VAL A 283 -18.93 16.87 -18.86
C VAL A 283 -20.03 17.78 -19.41
N GLU A 284 -21.07 17.22 -20.03
CA GLU A 284 -22.24 17.96 -20.52
C GLU A 284 -22.98 18.68 -19.39
N LYS A 285 -23.10 18.07 -18.21
CA LYS A 285 -23.75 18.71 -17.04
C LYS A 285 -22.90 19.81 -16.43
N VAL A 286 -21.57 19.67 -16.44
CA VAL A 286 -20.66 20.74 -16.06
C VAL A 286 -20.81 21.94 -17.01
N HIS A 287 -20.86 21.68 -18.33
CA HIS A 287 -21.07 22.73 -19.33
C HIS A 287 -22.42 23.44 -19.11
N GLU A 288 -23.51 22.68 -18.97
CA GLU A 288 -24.86 23.22 -18.73
C GLU A 288 -24.92 24.10 -17.48
N LEU A 289 -24.39 23.62 -16.35
CA LEU A 289 -24.41 24.38 -15.09
C LEU A 289 -23.54 25.63 -15.14
N LEU A 290 -22.41 25.61 -15.87
CA LEU A 290 -21.57 26.79 -16.06
C LEU A 290 -22.22 27.83 -16.98
N CYS A 291 -22.82 27.41 -18.11
CA CYS A 291 -23.57 28.32 -18.98
C CYS A 291 -24.70 29.00 -18.22
N ASP A 292 -25.43 28.26 -17.39
CA ASP A 292 -26.46 28.82 -16.51
C ASP A 292 -25.91 29.92 -15.58
N GLN A 293 -24.67 29.79 -15.08
CA GLN A 293 -24.05 30.89 -14.33
C GLN A 293 -23.73 32.09 -15.24
N LEU A 294 -23.15 31.85 -16.41
CA LEU A 294 -22.66 32.92 -17.30
C LEU A 294 -23.76 33.73 -17.98
N GLU A 295 -24.95 33.15 -18.17
CA GLU A 295 -26.09 33.77 -18.84
C GLU A 295 -26.92 34.70 -17.92
N ASN A 296 -26.68 34.65 -16.61
CA ASN A 296 -27.47 35.39 -15.62
C ASN A 296 -26.72 36.62 -15.06
N GLU A 297 -27.46 37.60 -14.55
CA GLU A 297 -26.88 38.77 -13.87
C GLU A 297 -26.19 38.33 -12.56
N LEU A 298 -24.85 38.34 -12.58
CA LEU A 298 -24.00 37.94 -11.46
C LEU A 298 -23.20 39.12 -10.89
N SER A 299 -22.74 38.97 -9.65
CA SER A 299 -21.68 39.84 -9.14
C SER A 299 -20.42 39.68 -9.99
N GLU A 300 -19.62 40.75 -10.13
CA GLU A 300 -18.40 40.73 -10.94
C GLU A 300 -17.44 39.60 -10.54
N ASN A 301 -17.30 39.34 -9.24
CA ASN A 301 -16.46 38.26 -8.70
C ASN A 301 -17.00 36.85 -9.05
N THR A 302 -18.32 36.65 -8.97
CA THR A 302 -18.95 35.36 -9.31
C THR A 302 -18.81 35.08 -10.80
N LEU A 303 -19.06 36.09 -11.64
CA LEU A 303 -18.90 35.99 -13.09
C LEU A 303 -17.45 35.72 -13.49
N ALA A 304 -16.48 36.38 -12.85
CA ALA A 304 -15.06 36.14 -13.08
C ALA A 304 -14.63 34.72 -12.71
N THR A 305 -15.16 34.20 -11.60
CA THR A 305 -14.90 32.81 -11.15
C THR A 305 -15.48 31.79 -12.12
N ALA A 306 -16.76 31.93 -12.50
CA ALA A 306 -17.42 31.05 -13.47
C ALA A 306 -16.70 31.07 -14.83
N ASN A 307 -16.33 32.25 -15.34
CA ASN A 307 -15.56 32.37 -16.58
C ASN A 307 -14.18 31.72 -16.50
N ALA A 308 -13.47 31.88 -15.37
CA ALA A 308 -12.17 31.26 -15.18
C ALA A 308 -12.28 29.72 -15.17
N VAL A 309 -13.29 29.18 -14.48
CA VAL A 309 -13.54 27.74 -14.44
C VAL A 309 -14.00 27.21 -15.80
N PHE A 310 -14.85 27.93 -16.54
CA PHE A 310 -15.23 27.56 -17.90
C PHE A 310 -14.02 27.37 -18.81
N LYS A 311 -13.07 28.32 -18.80
CA LYS A 311 -11.81 28.23 -19.58
C LYS A 311 -10.87 27.13 -19.10
N LYS A 312 -10.89 26.79 -17.81
CA LYS A 312 -10.15 25.63 -17.29
C LYS A 312 -10.78 24.32 -17.75
N CYS A 313 -12.09 24.25 -17.88
CA CYS A 313 -12.82 23.03 -18.20
C CYS A 313 -12.86 22.75 -19.71
N PHE A 314 -12.99 23.78 -20.54
CA PHE A 314 -13.24 23.63 -21.97
C PHE A 314 -12.24 24.39 -22.82
N SER A 315 -11.85 23.78 -23.95
CA SER A 315 -10.97 24.37 -24.96
C SER A 315 -11.66 24.37 -26.32
N ASN A 316 -11.32 25.33 -27.17
CA ASN A 316 -11.82 25.36 -28.54
C ASN A 316 -11.07 24.35 -29.41
N VAL A 317 -11.79 23.63 -30.27
CA VAL A 317 -11.20 22.63 -31.17
C VAL A 317 -10.11 23.22 -32.06
N ALA A 318 -10.25 24.47 -32.49
CA ALA A 318 -9.29 25.15 -33.35
C ALA A 318 -7.96 25.53 -32.66
N THR A 319 -7.86 25.41 -31.33
CA THR A 319 -6.70 25.87 -30.55
C THR A 319 -6.04 24.77 -29.70
N LEU A 320 -6.35 23.49 -29.96
CA LEU A 320 -5.92 22.35 -29.14
C LEU A 320 -4.44 21.95 -29.26
N ASP A 321 -3.73 22.41 -30.30
CA ASP A 321 -2.47 21.80 -30.76
C ASP A 321 -1.38 21.71 -29.68
N GLU A 322 -1.15 22.76 -28.88
CA GLU A 322 -0.08 22.76 -27.87
C GLU A 322 -0.43 21.94 -26.61
N ASP A 323 -1.68 22.03 -26.14
CA ASP A 323 -2.15 21.33 -24.94
C ASP A 323 -2.32 19.82 -25.16
N ALA A 324 -2.79 19.42 -26.34
CA ALA A 324 -2.91 18.03 -26.74
C ALA A 324 -1.52 17.37 -26.93
N ALA A 325 -0.56 18.11 -27.52
CA ALA A 325 0.81 17.64 -27.67
C ALA A 325 1.50 17.36 -26.31
N CYS A 326 1.11 18.08 -25.25
CA CYS A 326 1.60 17.84 -23.90
C CYS A 326 1.25 16.42 -23.38
N LEU A 327 0.11 15.83 -23.78
CA LEU A 327 -0.34 14.52 -23.28
C LEU A 327 0.06 13.35 -24.19
N GLU A 328 0.29 13.61 -25.48
CA GLU A 328 0.54 12.57 -26.49
C GLU A 328 1.69 11.62 -26.11
N GLY A 329 2.77 12.16 -25.54
CA GLY A 329 3.91 11.38 -25.07
C GLY A 329 3.51 10.34 -24.02
N PHE A 330 2.71 10.75 -23.04
CA PHE A 330 2.20 9.86 -22.00
C PHE A 330 1.32 8.75 -22.57
N TYR A 331 0.39 9.06 -23.48
CA TYR A 331 -0.46 8.02 -24.09
C TYR A 331 0.33 7.01 -24.90
N LYS A 332 1.26 7.48 -25.73
CA LYS A 332 2.18 6.60 -26.47
C LYS A 332 2.97 5.69 -25.53
N PHE A 333 3.38 6.21 -24.38
CA PHE A 333 4.07 5.41 -23.36
C PHE A 333 3.18 4.31 -22.78
N MET A 334 1.94 4.63 -22.42
CA MET A 334 1.01 3.65 -21.84
C MET A 334 0.68 2.54 -22.84
N HIS A 335 0.36 2.90 -24.08
CA HIS A 335 0.16 1.91 -25.16
C HIS A 335 1.38 1.03 -25.37
N PHE A 336 2.56 1.63 -25.34
CA PHE A 336 3.80 0.89 -25.47
C PHE A 336 4.06 -0.08 -24.29
N LEU A 337 3.63 0.25 -23.06
CA LEU A 337 3.66 -0.70 -21.95
C LEU A 337 2.70 -1.88 -22.19
N ASP A 338 1.49 -1.61 -22.65
CA ASP A 338 0.48 -2.65 -22.95
C ASP A 338 0.94 -3.60 -24.07
N ASP A 339 1.51 -3.07 -25.16
CA ASP A 339 2.06 -3.85 -26.27
C ASP A 339 3.21 -4.78 -25.83
N ASN A 340 3.93 -4.40 -24.77
CA ASN A 340 5.05 -5.15 -24.22
C ASN A 340 4.67 -6.04 -23.02
N ARG A 341 3.37 -6.23 -22.73
CA ARG A 341 2.85 -7.05 -21.62
C ARG A 341 3.48 -8.46 -21.59
N LYS A 342 3.93 -8.89 -20.41
CA LYS A 342 4.52 -10.22 -20.14
C LYS A 342 3.81 -11.00 -19.03
N PHE A 343 2.83 -10.41 -18.37
CA PHE A 343 2.16 -10.96 -17.21
C PHE A 343 0.64 -10.71 -17.32
N PRO A 344 -0.21 -11.51 -16.66
CA PRO A 344 -1.65 -11.29 -16.68
C PRO A 344 -2.05 -9.91 -16.13
N PHE A 345 -1.28 -9.37 -15.18
CA PHE A 345 -1.44 -8.04 -14.61
C PHE A 345 -0.09 -7.32 -14.57
N TYR A 346 -0.02 -6.08 -15.07
CA TYR A 346 1.22 -5.29 -15.11
C TYR A 346 1.26 -4.18 -14.04
N HIS A 347 0.11 -3.64 -13.63
CA HIS A 347 0.00 -2.68 -12.53
C HIS A 347 -1.12 -3.09 -11.57
N ASP A 348 -1.03 -2.69 -10.29
CA ASP A 348 -2.05 -2.93 -9.25
C ASP A 348 -3.46 -2.43 -9.62
N ILE A 349 -3.56 -1.51 -10.59
CA ILE A 349 -4.84 -0.99 -11.09
C ILE A 349 -5.64 -2.07 -11.85
N GLU A 350 -4.94 -3.05 -12.44
CA GLU A 350 -5.50 -4.10 -13.29
C GLU A 350 -6.00 -5.30 -12.47
N LYS A 351 -5.60 -5.41 -11.20
CA LYS A 351 -6.03 -6.52 -10.37
C LYS A 351 -7.54 -6.42 -10.10
N PRO A 352 -8.27 -7.54 -10.14
CA PRO A 352 -9.67 -7.53 -9.73
C PRO A 352 -9.83 -7.09 -8.27
N THR A 353 -10.68 -6.09 -8.04
CA THR A 353 -11.06 -5.60 -6.71
C THR A 353 -12.51 -5.96 -6.41
N TYR A 354 -12.80 -6.34 -5.17
CA TYR A 354 -14.13 -6.83 -4.83
C TYR A 354 -15.21 -5.74 -5.02
N ARG A 355 -16.46 -6.19 -5.16
CA ARG A 355 -17.63 -5.31 -5.22
C ARG A 355 -18.88 -5.97 -4.66
N ARG A 356 -19.93 -5.17 -4.45
CA ARG A 356 -21.29 -5.65 -4.30
C ARG A 356 -21.88 -6.08 -5.64
N VAL A 357 -22.38 -7.32 -5.69
CA VAL A 357 -23.05 -7.92 -6.86
C VAL A 357 -24.38 -8.58 -6.45
N PRO A 358 -25.35 -8.69 -7.37
CA PRO A 358 -26.61 -9.40 -7.14
C PRO A 358 -26.38 -10.91 -6.97
N GLN A 359 -27.34 -11.57 -6.33
CA GLN A 359 -27.44 -13.02 -6.39
C GLN A 359 -27.82 -13.47 -7.79
N TYR A 360 -27.19 -14.55 -8.25
CA TYR A 360 -27.58 -15.28 -9.44
C TYR A 360 -28.55 -16.41 -9.09
N ASP A 361 -29.71 -16.41 -9.75
CA ASP A 361 -30.65 -17.52 -9.72
C ASP A 361 -30.36 -18.46 -10.90
N ARG A 362 -29.67 -19.57 -10.60
CA ARG A 362 -29.32 -20.61 -11.59
C ARG A 362 -30.57 -21.25 -12.22
N SER A 363 -31.69 -21.32 -11.50
CA SER A 363 -32.93 -21.94 -12.01
C SER A 363 -33.64 -21.06 -13.05
N GLN A 364 -33.66 -19.75 -12.80
CA GLN A 364 -34.24 -18.73 -13.68
C GLN A 364 -33.23 -18.19 -14.71
N LYS A 365 -31.95 -18.57 -14.58
CA LYS A 365 -30.82 -18.09 -15.38
C LYS A 365 -30.70 -16.56 -15.42
N LYS A 366 -31.00 -15.88 -14.32
CA LYS A 366 -30.97 -14.42 -14.22
C LYS A 366 -30.46 -13.95 -12.87
N PHE A 367 -29.97 -12.72 -12.82
CA PHE A 367 -29.64 -12.05 -11.57
C PHE A 367 -30.91 -11.50 -10.91
N VAL A 368 -30.93 -11.54 -9.58
CA VAL A 368 -32.08 -11.09 -8.79
C VAL A 368 -31.99 -9.58 -8.58
N GLU A 369 -33.01 -8.87 -9.07
CA GLU A 369 -33.13 -7.40 -9.03
C GLU A 369 -33.61 -6.91 -7.64
N ASN A 370 -32.94 -7.33 -6.56
CA ASN A 370 -33.22 -6.87 -5.21
C ASN A 370 -31.93 -6.51 -4.46
N GLN A 371 -31.73 -5.23 -4.15
CA GLN A 371 -30.52 -4.71 -3.49
C GLN A 371 -30.23 -5.32 -2.12
N LEU A 372 -31.24 -5.87 -1.43
CA LEU A 372 -31.06 -6.57 -0.15
C LEU A 372 -30.34 -7.90 -0.29
N LEU A 373 -30.39 -8.47 -1.48
CA LEU A 373 -29.74 -9.74 -1.81
C LEU A 373 -28.30 -9.53 -2.32
N TYR A 374 -27.87 -8.28 -2.50
CA TYR A 374 -26.52 -8.00 -3.00
C TYR A 374 -25.48 -8.27 -1.91
N TYR A 375 -24.35 -8.84 -2.32
CA TYR A 375 -23.28 -9.24 -1.42
C TYR A 375 -21.92 -8.82 -1.96
N SER A 376 -20.96 -8.59 -1.05
CA SER A 376 -19.56 -8.33 -1.43
C SER A 376 -18.87 -9.63 -1.85
N ASN A 377 -18.37 -9.67 -3.09
CA ASN A 377 -17.88 -10.87 -3.78
C ASN A 377 -16.35 -11.07 -3.65
N TYR A 378 -15.81 -10.97 -2.43
CA TYR A 378 -14.35 -11.04 -2.19
C TYR A 378 -13.70 -12.32 -2.73
N THR A 379 -14.17 -13.49 -2.24
CA THR A 379 -13.56 -14.77 -2.60
C THR A 379 -13.78 -15.11 -4.07
N GLU A 380 -14.93 -14.72 -4.63
CA GLU A 380 -15.20 -14.81 -6.06
C GLU A 380 -14.21 -13.97 -6.85
N THR A 381 -13.93 -12.74 -6.42
CA THR A 381 -12.97 -11.85 -7.09
C THR A 381 -11.53 -12.37 -7.02
N ALA A 382 -11.12 -12.94 -5.87
CA ALA A 382 -9.81 -13.61 -5.78
C ALA A 382 -9.72 -14.81 -6.73
N LEU A 383 -10.80 -15.58 -6.88
CA LEU A 383 -10.89 -16.65 -7.87
C LEU A 383 -10.83 -16.11 -9.31
N LEU A 384 -11.48 -14.98 -9.62
CA LEU A 384 -11.37 -14.34 -10.94
C LEU A 384 -9.90 -14.04 -11.27
N GLY A 385 -9.20 -13.36 -10.36
CA GLY A 385 -7.78 -13.04 -10.55
C GLY A 385 -6.92 -14.30 -10.74
N LEU A 386 -7.19 -15.36 -9.96
CA LEU A 386 -6.50 -16.64 -10.12
C LEU A 386 -6.78 -17.28 -11.48
N PHE A 387 -8.03 -17.29 -11.94
CA PHE A 387 -8.36 -17.87 -13.24
C PHE A 387 -7.82 -17.04 -14.40
N CYS A 388 -7.72 -15.72 -14.28
CA CYS A 388 -6.96 -14.89 -15.22
C CYS A 388 -5.49 -15.36 -15.31
N CYS A 389 -4.85 -15.63 -14.17
CA CYS A 389 -3.50 -16.20 -14.14
C CYS A 389 -3.42 -17.56 -14.84
N LEU A 390 -4.34 -18.47 -14.53
CA LEU A 390 -4.38 -19.81 -15.13
C LEU A 390 -4.64 -19.78 -16.64
N ALA A 391 -5.50 -18.88 -17.10
CA ALA A 391 -5.92 -18.79 -18.50
C ALA A 391 -4.93 -18.03 -19.40
N TYR A 392 -3.99 -17.26 -18.83
CA TYR A 392 -3.15 -16.34 -19.59
C TYR A 392 -2.13 -17.05 -20.50
N ASP A 393 -2.24 -16.81 -21.80
CA ASP A 393 -1.32 -17.29 -22.83
C ASP A 393 -0.27 -16.21 -23.15
N LEU A 394 0.98 -16.47 -22.76
CA LEU A 394 2.13 -15.61 -23.06
C LEU A 394 2.40 -15.43 -24.55
N GLY A 395 2.01 -16.39 -25.39
CA GLY A 395 2.26 -16.34 -26.83
C GLY A 395 1.32 -15.41 -27.57
N THR A 396 0.08 -15.25 -27.07
CA THR A 396 -0.96 -14.45 -27.72
C THR A 396 -1.37 -13.21 -26.93
N ASN A 397 -0.84 -13.03 -25.70
CA ASN A 397 -1.27 -12.00 -24.74
C ASN A 397 -2.79 -12.00 -24.49
N GLN A 398 -3.39 -13.20 -24.43
CA GLN A 398 -4.84 -13.38 -24.27
C GLN A 398 -5.14 -14.50 -23.26
N TYR A 399 -6.33 -14.46 -22.67
CA TYR A 399 -6.87 -15.56 -21.87
C TYR A 399 -7.47 -16.64 -22.75
N THR A 400 -7.22 -17.91 -22.40
CA THR A 400 -7.81 -19.07 -23.09
C THR A 400 -8.02 -20.24 -22.15
N THR A 401 -9.16 -20.92 -22.28
CA THR A 401 -9.49 -22.14 -21.52
C THR A 401 -9.26 -23.42 -22.32
N LYS A 402 -8.74 -23.34 -23.55
CA LYS A 402 -8.57 -24.52 -24.45
C LYS A 402 -7.70 -25.64 -23.87
N HIS A 403 -6.82 -25.31 -22.93
CA HIS A 403 -5.93 -26.27 -22.26
C HIS A 403 -6.59 -26.95 -21.05
N ILE A 404 -7.78 -26.49 -20.62
CA ILE A 404 -8.57 -27.07 -19.53
C ILE A 404 -9.69 -27.91 -20.15
N GLU A 405 -9.38 -29.16 -20.51
CA GLU A 405 -10.26 -30.03 -21.31
C GLU A 405 -11.70 -30.20 -20.79
N LYS A 406 -11.87 -30.17 -19.46
CA LYS A 406 -13.17 -30.40 -18.78
C LYS A 406 -13.77 -29.13 -18.18
N ALA A 407 -13.28 -27.95 -18.58
CA ALA A 407 -13.81 -26.67 -18.13
C ALA A 407 -15.34 -26.61 -18.25
N SER A 408 -16.02 -26.04 -17.26
CA SER A 408 -17.46 -25.82 -17.32
C SER A 408 -17.82 -24.90 -18.48
N VAL A 409 -19.05 -25.04 -19.01
CA VAL A 409 -19.55 -24.18 -20.10
C VAL A 409 -19.49 -22.71 -19.69
N ASP A 410 -19.92 -22.38 -18.47
CA ASP A 410 -19.88 -20.99 -17.98
C ASP A 410 -18.44 -20.42 -17.92
N LEU A 411 -17.42 -21.24 -17.59
CA LEU A 411 -16.01 -20.81 -17.62
C LEU A 411 -15.52 -20.57 -19.06
N GLN A 412 -15.88 -21.46 -19.98
CA GLN A 412 -15.52 -21.31 -21.40
C GLN A 412 -16.16 -20.07 -22.00
N ASP A 413 -17.46 -19.86 -21.75
CA ASP A 413 -18.21 -18.70 -22.21
C ASP A 413 -17.59 -17.40 -21.68
N PHE A 414 -17.26 -17.35 -20.38
CA PHE A 414 -16.63 -16.17 -19.77
C PHE A 414 -15.34 -15.75 -20.48
N PHE A 415 -14.37 -16.65 -20.64
CA PHE A 415 -13.10 -16.32 -21.29
C PHE A 415 -13.19 -16.22 -22.82
N SER A 416 -14.27 -16.70 -23.44
CA SER A 416 -14.56 -16.40 -24.85
C SER A 416 -15.02 -14.96 -25.05
N MET A 417 -15.76 -14.41 -24.08
CA MET A 417 -16.25 -13.04 -24.09
C MET A 417 -15.18 -12.04 -23.61
N TYR A 418 -14.40 -12.43 -22.60
CA TYR A 418 -13.35 -11.62 -21.98
C TYR A 418 -11.97 -12.24 -22.22
N SER A 419 -11.59 -12.40 -23.48
CA SER A 419 -10.31 -13.04 -23.87
C SER A 419 -9.11 -12.10 -23.80
N ILE A 420 -9.32 -10.79 -23.77
CA ILE A 420 -8.25 -9.79 -23.70
C ILE A 420 -8.07 -9.38 -22.23
N PRO A 421 -6.83 -9.31 -21.71
CA PRO A 421 -6.56 -8.70 -20.41
C PRO A 421 -7.13 -7.29 -20.37
N PHE A 422 -8.08 -7.07 -19.48
CA PHE A 422 -8.70 -5.78 -19.25
C PHE A 422 -7.85 -4.96 -18.26
N ALA A 423 -7.79 -3.64 -18.44
CA ALA A 423 -7.04 -2.76 -17.55
C ALA A 423 -7.79 -2.48 -16.23
N ALA A 424 -9.10 -2.76 -16.18
CA ALA A 424 -9.91 -2.71 -14.97
C ALA A 424 -11.06 -3.74 -14.98
N THR A 425 -11.43 -4.27 -13.81
CA THR A 425 -12.57 -5.20 -13.69
C THR A 425 -13.89 -4.44 -13.52
N THR A 426 -14.66 -4.35 -14.60
CA THR A 426 -15.95 -3.62 -14.66
C THR A 426 -17.11 -4.40 -14.01
N TYR A 427 -18.26 -3.76 -13.79
CA TYR A 427 -19.44 -4.43 -13.23
C TYR A 427 -19.86 -5.66 -14.06
N PRO A 428 -20.02 -5.55 -15.40
CA PRO A 428 -20.43 -6.70 -16.22
C PRO A 428 -19.46 -7.88 -16.10
N ILE A 429 -18.16 -7.63 -15.94
CA ILE A 429 -17.16 -8.69 -15.74
C ILE A 429 -17.41 -9.40 -14.41
N HIS A 430 -17.65 -8.66 -13.32
CA HIS A 430 -17.97 -9.28 -12.02
C HIS A 430 -19.28 -10.07 -12.05
N GLU A 431 -20.32 -9.53 -12.68
CA GLU A 431 -21.61 -10.19 -12.82
C GLU A 431 -21.44 -11.51 -13.62
N ALA A 432 -20.81 -11.44 -14.79
CA ALA A 432 -20.51 -12.61 -15.60
C ALA A 432 -19.65 -13.65 -14.86
N TRP A 433 -18.66 -13.20 -14.09
CA TRP A 433 -17.82 -14.10 -13.30
C TRP A 433 -18.59 -14.76 -12.15
N CYS A 434 -19.43 -14.02 -11.43
CA CYS A 434 -20.24 -14.58 -10.35
C CYS A 434 -21.17 -15.69 -10.84
N LYS A 435 -21.69 -15.59 -12.08
CA LYS A 435 -22.43 -16.69 -12.72
C LYS A 435 -21.59 -17.98 -12.82
N VAL A 436 -20.28 -17.89 -13.09
CA VAL A 436 -19.38 -19.05 -13.21
C VAL A 436 -19.32 -19.82 -11.89
N VAL A 437 -19.18 -19.11 -10.76
CA VAL A 437 -18.87 -19.70 -9.45
C VAL A 437 -20.07 -19.83 -8.51
N ALA A 438 -21.22 -19.24 -8.82
CA ALA A 438 -22.44 -19.35 -8.02
C ALA A 438 -23.13 -20.71 -8.23
N CYS A 439 -23.85 -21.20 -7.22
CA CYS A 439 -24.77 -22.33 -7.34
C CYS A 439 -24.15 -23.59 -7.99
N LEU A 440 -22.88 -23.87 -7.70
CA LEU A 440 -22.20 -25.06 -8.21
C LEU A 440 -22.80 -26.34 -7.59
N ASP A 441 -22.83 -27.43 -8.37
CA ASP A 441 -23.42 -28.71 -7.97
C ASP A 441 -22.47 -29.57 -7.13
N ASN A 442 -21.97 -28.97 -6.04
CA ASN A 442 -21.04 -29.61 -5.13
C ASN A 442 -21.37 -29.26 -3.68
N ASN A 443 -21.90 -30.24 -2.95
CA ASN A 443 -22.35 -30.05 -1.56
C ASN A 443 -21.20 -29.83 -0.55
N ARG A 444 -19.94 -30.02 -0.96
CA ARG A 444 -18.76 -29.78 -0.12
C ARG A 444 -18.22 -28.36 -0.22
N ILE A 445 -18.69 -27.58 -1.20
CA ILE A 445 -18.42 -26.15 -1.29
C ILE A 445 -19.30 -25.43 -0.28
N ILE A 446 -18.68 -24.61 0.56
CA ILE A 446 -19.36 -23.82 1.58
C ILE A 446 -19.69 -22.46 0.99
N TYR A 447 -20.99 -22.19 0.90
CA TYR A 447 -21.54 -20.90 0.53
C TYR A 447 -22.32 -20.26 1.68
N MET A 448 -22.53 -18.96 1.55
CA MET A 448 -23.50 -18.12 2.24
C MET A 448 -24.45 -17.53 1.18
N LYS A 449 -25.56 -16.92 1.62
CA LYS A 449 -26.49 -16.17 0.73
C LYS A 449 -26.95 -17.01 -0.47
N ASP A 450 -27.68 -18.09 -0.23
CA ASP A 450 -28.31 -18.94 -1.26
C ASP A 450 -27.34 -19.41 -2.35
N LYS A 451 -26.21 -20.00 -1.93
CA LYS A 451 -25.16 -20.51 -2.82
C LYS A 451 -24.49 -19.48 -3.74
N ASN A 452 -24.52 -18.20 -3.39
CA ASN A 452 -23.86 -17.16 -4.19
C ASN A 452 -22.55 -16.64 -3.57
N LYS A 453 -22.47 -16.54 -2.24
CA LYS A 453 -21.28 -16.00 -1.57
C LYS A 453 -20.39 -17.12 -1.02
N ILE A 454 -19.25 -17.37 -1.65
CA ILE A 454 -18.26 -18.36 -1.26
C ILE A 454 -17.61 -17.96 0.07
N LYS A 455 -17.47 -18.92 0.98
CA LYS A 455 -16.72 -18.72 2.22
C LYS A 455 -15.22 -18.85 1.97
N SER A 456 -14.44 -17.92 2.51
CA SER A 456 -12.98 -17.95 2.41
C SER A 456 -12.37 -19.18 3.10
N GLY A 457 -11.26 -19.68 2.55
CA GLY A 457 -10.51 -20.85 3.03
C GLY A 457 -9.90 -21.63 1.88
N LEU A 458 -8.63 -22.04 2.01
CA LEU A 458 -7.87 -22.70 0.94
C LEU A 458 -8.57 -23.98 0.44
N ILE A 459 -9.08 -24.82 1.35
CA ILE A 459 -9.70 -26.09 0.98
C ILE A 459 -11.00 -25.80 0.22
N ASN A 460 -11.78 -24.80 0.65
CA ASN A 460 -13.00 -24.39 -0.04
C ASN A 460 -12.72 -23.81 -1.43
N ILE A 461 -11.68 -22.97 -1.56
CA ILE A 461 -11.21 -22.41 -2.85
C ILE A 461 -10.81 -23.52 -3.81
N LEU A 462 -10.02 -24.50 -3.36
CA LEU A 462 -9.61 -25.64 -4.21
C LEU A 462 -10.80 -26.49 -4.67
N ARG A 463 -11.85 -26.63 -3.85
CA ARG A 463 -13.09 -27.32 -4.25
C ARG A 463 -13.82 -26.57 -5.36
N VAL A 464 -13.95 -25.24 -5.24
CA VAL A 464 -14.53 -24.40 -6.30
C VAL A 464 -13.75 -24.55 -7.60
N ILE A 465 -12.42 -24.46 -7.55
CA ILE A 465 -11.54 -24.65 -8.72
C ILE A 465 -11.78 -26.02 -9.36
N SER A 466 -11.82 -27.09 -8.55
CA SER A 466 -12.01 -28.44 -9.06
C SER A 466 -13.36 -28.65 -9.74
N GLU A 467 -14.41 -27.98 -9.27
CA GLU A 467 -15.75 -28.06 -9.85
C GLU A 467 -15.85 -27.26 -11.15
N VAL A 468 -15.38 -26.01 -11.16
CA VAL A 468 -15.39 -25.12 -12.32
C VAL A 468 -14.54 -25.67 -13.48
N THR A 469 -13.49 -26.42 -13.17
CA THR A 469 -12.60 -27.04 -14.16
C THR A 469 -13.04 -28.46 -14.57
N GLY A 470 -14.10 -29.01 -13.97
CA GLY A 470 -14.58 -30.38 -14.23
C GLY A 470 -13.62 -31.48 -13.75
N ARG A 471 -12.75 -31.16 -12.79
CA ARG A 471 -11.67 -32.01 -12.24
C ARG A 471 -11.95 -32.50 -10.81
N TYR A 472 -13.19 -32.36 -10.32
CA TYR A 472 -13.56 -32.73 -8.95
C TYR A 472 -13.21 -34.19 -8.61
N LYS A 473 -13.57 -35.13 -9.49
CA LYS A 473 -13.36 -36.57 -9.25
C LYS A 473 -11.89 -36.95 -9.06
N ASP A 474 -11.00 -36.25 -9.73
CA ASP A 474 -9.56 -36.49 -9.73
C ASP A 474 -8.81 -35.69 -8.65
N LEU A 475 -9.28 -34.50 -8.29
CA LEU A 475 -8.64 -33.67 -7.27
C LEU A 475 -9.15 -33.91 -5.84
N GLU A 476 -10.37 -34.43 -5.65
CA GLU A 476 -11.00 -34.51 -4.32
C GLU A 476 -10.17 -35.33 -3.32
N LYS A 477 -9.53 -36.42 -3.75
CA LYS A 477 -8.67 -37.22 -2.86
C LYS A 477 -7.48 -36.41 -2.32
N LYS A 478 -6.89 -35.55 -3.15
CA LYS A 478 -5.80 -34.65 -2.73
C LYS A 478 -6.33 -33.59 -1.77
N ILE A 479 -7.47 -32.98 -2.10
CA ILE A 479 -8.10 -31.94 -1.28
C ILE A 479 -8.52 -32.48 0.11
N GLN A 480 -9.07 -33.69 0.19
CA GLN A 480 -9.43 -34.34 1.46
C GLN A 480 -8.22 -34.57 2.39
N SER A 481 -7.02 -34.75 1.83
CA SER A 481 -5.82 -34.88 2.67
C SER A 481 -5.47 -33.60 3.41
N LEU A 482 -5.85 -32.43 2.86
CA LEU A 482 -5.68 -31.13 3.51
C LEU A 482 -6.64 -30.96 4.69
N GLU A 483 -7.84 -31.56 4.66
CA GLU A 483 -8.77 -31.52 5.79
C GLU A 483 -8.14 -32.14 7.04
N LYS A 484 -7.38 -33.23 6.89
CA LYS A 484 -6.65 -33.82 8.03
C LYS A 484 -5.60 -32.88 8.59
N ILE A 485 -4.97 -32.07 7.75
CA ILE A 485 -3.97 -31.09 8.15
C ILE A 485 -4.62 -29.90 8.84
N SER A 486 -5.82 -29.47 8.41
CA SER A 486 -6.49 -28.28 8.96
C SER A 486 -6.93 -28.41 10.41
N TYR A 487 -7.04 -29.63 10.96
CA TYR A 487 -7.29 -29.86 12.38
C TYR A 487 -6.07 -29.60 13.29
N ASN A 488 -4.86 -29.48 12.72
CA ASN A 488 -3.65 -29.26 13.51
C ASN A 488 -3.51 -27.79 13.90
N VAL A 489 -3.56 -27.50 15.21
CA VAL A 489 -3.40 -26.14 15.74
C VAL A 489 -2.06 -25.50 15.32
N LYS A 490 -1.00 -26.30 15.20
CA LYS A 490 0.33 -25.85 14.74
C LYS A 490 0.78 -26.69 13.54
N LEU A 491 1.12 -26.02 12.44
CA LEU A 491 1.61 -26.66 11.22
C LEU A 491 3.11 -26.99 11.34
N THR A 492 3.48 -28.22 11.04
CA THR A 492 4.90 -28.65 10.94
C THR A 492 5.44 -28.38 9.53
N SER A 493 6.78 -28.39 9.35
CA SER A 493 7.41 -28.28 8.02
C SER A 493 6.85 -29.30 7.03
N LYS A 494 6.67 -30.55 7.47
CA LYS A 494 6.04 -31.61 6.67
C LYS A 494 4.60 -31.29 6.25
N ASN A 495 3.84 -30.59 7.11
CA ASN A 495 2.50 -30.14 6.74
C ASN A 495 2.56 -29.06 5.66
N ILE A 496 3.48 -28.09 5.83
CA ILE A 496 3.69 -27.02 4.86
C ILE A 496 4.09 -27.61 3.50
N ASP A 497 5.08 -28.51 3.45
CA ASP A 497 5.51 -29.18 2.21
C ASP A 497 4.37 -29.91 1.50
N ALA A 498 3.51 -30.60 2.28
CA ALA A 498 2.34 -31.30 1.73
C ALA A 498 1.31 -30.32 1.16
N ILE A 499 1.05 -29.21 1.85
CA ILE A 499 0.16 -28.14 1.37
C ILE A 499 0.73 -27.54 0.08
N THR A 500 2.00 -27.12 0.09
CA THR A 500 2.70 -26.57 -1.08
C THR A 500 2.56 -27.51 -2.27
N LYS A 501 2.88 -28.80 -2.09
CA LYS A 501 2.81 -29.79 -3.16
C LYS A 501 1.41 -29.92 -3.76
N ILE A 502 0.37 -29.98 -2.92
CA ILE A 502 -1.01 -30.13 -3.40
C ILE A 502 -1.47 -28.87 -4.15
N VAL A 503 -1.17 -27.69 -3.62
CA VAL A 503 -1.49 -26.41 -4.27
C VAL A 503 -0.76 -26.30 -5.62
N SER A 504 0.54 -26.61 -5.64
CA SER A 504 1.35 -26.60 -6.87
C SER A 504 0.83 -27.57 -7.92
N ASP A 505 0.53 -28.82 -7.53
CA ASP A 505 -0.04 -29.82 -8.43
C ASP A 505 -1.36 -29.35 -9.07
N VAL A 506 -2.23 -28.71 -8.29
CA VAL A 506 -3.55 -28.23 -8.78
C VAL A 506 -3.36 -27.07 -9.75
N ILE A 507 -2.59 -26.04 -9.36
CA ILE A 507 -2.40 -24.83 -10.15
C ILE A 507 -1.64 -25.13 -11.44
N LEU A 508 -0.51 -25.86 -11.39
CA LEU A 508 0.29 -26.18 -12.58
C LEU A 508 -0.50 -27.02 -13.59
N CYS A 509 -1.32 -27.96 -13.11
CA CYS A 509 -2.14 -28.79 -13.98
C CYS A 509 -3.24 -27.99 -14.72
N LEU A 510 -3.59 -26.80 -14.22
CA LEU A 510 -4.62 -25.93 -14.79
C LEU A 510 -4.05 -24.68 -15.48
N SER A 511 -2.74 -24.44 -15.38
CA SER A 511 -2.12 -23.23 -15.89
C SER A 511 -1.74 -23.38 -17.37
N LYS A 512 -2.04 -22.37 -18.17
CA LYS A 512 -1.53 -22.25 -19.53
C LYS A 512 -0.01 -22.07 -19.54
N ASN A 513 0.53 -21.37 -18.53
CA ASN A 513 1.96 -21.16 -18.36
C ASN A 513 2.52 -22.16 -17.35
N GLN A 514 3.36 -23.07 -17.84
CA GLN A 514 3.99 -24.14 -17.05
C GLN A 514 5.27 -23.69 -16.33
N SER A 515 5.75 -22.46 -16.58
CA SER A 515 6.97 -21.90 -15.99
C SER A 515 6.70 -21.07 -14.72
N ILE A 516 5.52 -21.18 -14.12
CA ILE A 516 5.15 -20.50 -12.88
C ILE A 516 5.72 -21.28 -11.69
N GLU A 517 6.45 -20.62 -10.80
CA GLU A 517 6.82 -21.18 -9.49
C GLU A 517 5.75 -20.83 -8.46
N ILE A 518 5.42 -21.77 -7.58
CA ILE A 518 4.35 -21.63 -6.59
C ILE A 518 4.94 -21.76 -5.19
N ALA A 519 4.62 -20.79 -4.34
CA ALA A 519 4.96 -20.82 -2.93
C ALA A 519 3.71 -20.62 -2.07
N VAL A 520 3.75 -21.13 -0.84
CA VAL A 520 2.74 -20.85 0.19
C VAL A 520 3.44 -20.35 1.44
N LYS A 521 2.89 -19.29 2.05
CA LYS A 521 3.50 -18.59 3.18
C LYS A 521 2.45 -18.27 4.24
N ASP A 522 2.93 -17.95 5.45
CA ASP A 522 2.12 -17.46 6.58
C ASP A 522 0.90 -18.34 6.90
N LEU A 523 1.08 -19.66 6.81
CA LEU A 523 0.00 -20.61 6.95
C LEU A 523 -0.49 -20.72 8.40
N SER A 524 -1.81 -20.74 8.55
CA SER A 524 -2.49 -20.98 9.82
C SER A 524 -3.76 -21.79 9.60
N THR A 525 -4.31 -22.34 10.68
CA THR A 525 -5.55 -23.11 10.66
C THR A 525 -6.55 -22.53 11.64
N ALA A 526 -7.81 -22.46 11.26
CA ALA A 526 -8.86 -22.08 12.20
C ALA A 526 -10.21 -22.72 11.86
N GLN A 527 -11.05 -22.84 12.87
CA GLN A 527 -12.43 -23.27 12.70
C GLN A 527 -13.27 -22.12 12.16
N CYS A 528 -13.94 -22.37 11.04
CA CYS A 528 -14.88 -21.44 10.46
C CYS A 528 -16.24 -21.47 11.20
N SER A 529 -17.06 -20.43 11.05
CA SER A 529 -18.44 -20.38 11.58
C SER A 529 -19.38 -21.50 11.10
N SER A 530 -18.95 -22.31 10.13
CA SER A 530 -19.65 -23.50 9.63
C SER A 530 -19.25 -24.77 10.39
N GLY A 531 -18.36 -24.67 11.38
CA GLY A 531 -17.81 -25.78 12.15
C GLY A 531 -16.64 -26.52 11.50
N ARG A 532 -16.39 -26.32 10.19
CA ARG A 532 -15.26 -26.93 9.46
C ARG A 532 -13.95 -26.16 9.69
N TYR A 533 -12.85 -26.89 9.82
CA TYR A 533 -11.51 -26.32 9.85
C TYR A 533 -11.00 -26.02 8.44
N GLU A 534 -10.49 -24.82 8.25
CA GLU A 534 -9.88 -24.33 7.01
C GLU A 534 -8.41 -23.96 7.22
N ILE A 535 -7.69 -23.86 6.10
CA ILE A 535 -6.32 -23.37 6.05
C ILE A 535 -6.35 -21.94 5.48
N PHE A 536 -5.62 -21.05 6.14
CA PHE A 536 -5.48 -19.63 5.83
C PHE A 536 -3.99 -19.32 5.60
N GLY A 537 -3.69 -18.23 4.91
CA GLY A 537 -2.34 -17.83 4.53
C GLY A 537 -2.27 -17.34 3.10
N THR A 538 -1.07 -17.27 2.54
CA THR A 538 -0.81 -16.67 1.22
C THR A 538 -0.40 -17.73 0.21
N ILE A 539 -0.99 -17.71 -0.98
CA ILE A 539 -0.51 -18.43 -2.17
C ILE A 539 0.21 -17.43 -3.07
N GLU A 540 1.46 -17.68 -3.45
CA GLU A 540 2.22 -16.85 -4.39
C GLU A 540 2.43 -17.59 -5.71
N LEU A 541 2.10 -16.93 -6.82
CA LEU A 541 2.38 -17.35 -8.18
C LEU A 541 3.51 -16.46 -8.72
N LYS A 542 4.72 -17.02 -8.83
CA LYS A 542 5.89 -16.32 -9.35
C LYS A 542 6.06 -16.66 -10.84
N TYR A 543 5.84 -15.67 -11.68
CA TYR A 543 6.12 -15.76 -13.11
C TYR A 543 7.58 -15.44 -13.36
N ALA A 544 8.27 -16.25 -14.15
CA ALA A 544 9.63 -15.97 -14.62
C ALA A 544 9.63 -15.75 -16.14
N PHE A 545 10.20 -14.64 -16.59
CA PHE A 545 10.43 -14.33 -18.00
C PHE A 545 11.82 -13.72 -18.19
N LYS A 546 12.76 -14.53 -18.72
CA LYS A 546 14.19 -14.16 -18.80
C LYS A 546 14.72 -13.77 -17.42
N SER A 547 15.18 -12.53 -17.24
CA SER A 547 15.63 -12.00 -15.96
C SER A 547 14.51 -11.39 -15.12
N ALA A 548 13.27 -11.28 -15.63
CA ALA A 548 12.14 -10.63 -14.97
C ALA A 548 11.19 -11.59 -14.27
N PHE A 549 10.77 -11.23 -13.05
CA PHE A 549 9.73 -11.94 -12.32
C PHE A 549 8.57 -11.03 -11.91
N ASN A 550 7.39 -11.63 -11.75
CA ASN A 550 6.21 -10.99 -11.20
C ASN A 550 5.56 -11.96 -10.22
N VAL A 551 5.22 -11.50 -9.03
CA VAL A 551 4.61 -12.33 -7.99
C VAL A 551 3.18 -11.87 -7.76
N ILE A 552 2.25 -12.77 -8.04
CA ILE A 552 0.83 -12.57 -7.77
C ILE A 552 0.48 -13.37 -6.53
N SER A 553 0.02 -12.68 -5.50
CA SER A 553 -0.27 -13.27 -4.20
C SER A 553 -1.77 -13.29 -3.96
N ILE A 554 -2.28 -14.39 -3.40
CA ILE A 554 -3.67 -14.53 -2.94
C ILE A 554 -3.62 -14.72 -1.43
N ASP A 555 -3.99 -13.68 -0.69
CA ASP A 555 -4.07 -13.72 0.77
C ASP A 555 -5.45 -14.23 1.18
N ILE A 556 -5.48 -15.34 1.92
CA ILE A 556 -6.68 -16.05 2.34
C ILE A 556 -6.82 -15.89 3.85
N THR A 557 -7.78 -15.08 4.28
CA THR A 557 -8.10 -14.85 5.70
C THR A 557 -9.46 -15.46 6.06
N GLN A 558 -9.79 -15.49 7.36
CA GLN A 558 -11.12 -15.93 7.80
C GLN A 558 -12.26 -15.04 7.28
N ALA A 559 -11.98 -13.75 7.05
CA ALA A 559 -12.98 -12.78 6.63
C ALA A 559 -13.22 -12.80 5.11
N ASN A 560 -12.14 -12.89 4.34
CA ASN A 560 -12.14 -12.76 2.88
C ASN A 560 -10.90 -13.40 2.25
N ALA A 561 -10.87 -13.45 0.92
CA ALA A 561 -9.66 -13.72 0.15
C ALA A 561 -9.44 -12.53 -0.80
N ASN A 562 -8.21 -12.01 -0.86
CA ASN A 562 -7.85 -10.86 -1.68
C ASN A 562 -6.62 -11.16 -2.52
N MET A 563 -6.53 -10.53 -3.69
CA MET A 563 -5.35 -10.60 -4.54
C MET A 563 -4.46 -9.39 -4.28
N LEU A 564 -3.16 -9.63 -4.20
CA LEU A 564 -2.09 -8.63 -4.10
C LEU A 564 -1.11 -8.88 -5.25
N ILE A 565 -0.52 -7.83 -5.79
CA ILE A 565 0.54 -7.95 -6.79
C ILE A 565 1.82 -7.36 -6.20
N SER A 566 2.87 -8.17 -6.17
CA SER A 566 4.21 -7.80 -5.74
C SER A 566 5.16 -7.95 -6.92
N TYR A 567 5.73 -6.84 -7.36
CA TYR A 567 6.70 -6.86 -8.46
C TYR A 567 8.06 -7.29 -7.94
N ILE A 568 8.60 -8.38 -8.49
CA ILE A 568 9.99 -8.77 -8.25
C ILE A 568 10.71 -8.90 -9.59
N LEU A 569 11.14 -7.76 -10.14
CA LEU A 569 12.41 -7.58 -10.84
C LEU A 569 12.76 -8.43 -12.04
N GLY A 570 13.10 -7.75 -13.13
CA GLY A 570 14.20 -8.14 -14.02
C GLY A 570 14.72 -7.02 -14.85
N ASP A 571 15.76 -7.32 -15.63
CA ASP A 571 16.25 -6.37 -16.62
C ASP A 571 15.14 -6.14 -17.64
N MET A 572 14.71 -4.89 -17.71
CA MET A 572 13.77 -4.50 -18.72
C MET A 572 14.37 -4.67 -20.10
N PRO A 573 13.52 -4.98 -21.10
CA PRO A 573 13.85 -4.68 -22.48
C PRO A 573 14.35 -3.22 -22.60
N VAL A 574 15.57 -3.02 -23.10
CA VAL A 574 16.27 -1.72 -23.22
C VAL A 574 15.40 -0.62 -23.88
N ASN A 575 14.48 -1.02 -24.75
CA ASN A 575 13.51 -0.13 -25.39
C ASN A 575 12.56 0.56 -24.39
N ILE A 576 12.17 -0.09 -23.29
CA ILE A 576 11.27 0.52 -22.30
C ILE A 576 11.98 1.60 -21.48
N ALA A 577 13.21 1.33 -21.02
CA ALA A 577 14.02 2.30 -20.31
C ALA A 577 14.34 3.54 -21.18
N ASN A 578 14.67 3.34 -22.46
CA ASN A 578 14.93 4.46 -23.38
C ASN A 578 13.69 5.34 -23.58
N LYS A 579 12.50 4.73 -23.76
CA LYS A 579 11.26 5.49 -23.94
C LYS A 579 10.90 6.32 -22.71
N GLN A 580 11.18 5.81 -21.51
CA GLN A 580 11.00 6.55 -20.26
C GLN A 580 11.93 7.77 -20.16
N LEU A 581 13.21 7.62 -20.50
CA LEU A 581 14.17 8.72 -20.47
C LEU A 581 13.77 9.86 -21.43
N GLU A 582 13.30 9.50 -22.63
CA GLU A 582 12.75 10.47 -23.59
C GLU A 582 11.60 11.28 -22.98
N LEU A 583 10.65 10.61 -22.32
CA LEU A 583 9.52 11.27 -21.67
C LEU A 583 9.95 12.13 -20.48
N HIS A 584 10.88 11.65 -19.66
CA HIS A 584 11.36 12.42 -18.52
C HIS A 584 11.99 13.74 -18.97
N GLU A 585 12.76 13.75 -20.06
CA GLU A 585 13.28 14.99 -20.63
C GLU A 585 12.18 15.85 -21.27
N GLN A 586 11.17 15.26 -21.93
CA GLN A 586 10.01 15.98 -22.47
C GLN A 586 9.24 16.77 -21.39
N TYR A 587 8.98 16.16 -20.23
CA TYR A 587 8.21 16.80 -19.15
C TYR A 587 9.04 17.66 -18.21
N LYS A 588 10.36 17.76 -18.41
CA LYS A 588 11.28 18.50 -17.54
C LYS A 588 11.01 20.01 -17.55
N SER A 589 10.66 20.56 -18.72
CA SER A 589 10.37 21.98 -18.94
C SER A 589 8.89 22.34 -18.84
N ALA A 590 8.00 21.35 -18.68
CA ALA A 590 6.56 21.60 -18.60
C ALA A 590 6.20 22.30 -17.29
N ASN A 591 5.32 23.30 -17.37
CA ASN A 591 4.99 24.22 -16.27
C ASN A 591 3.47 24.26 -16.00
N ASN A 592 2.84 23.09 -15.88
CA ASN A 592 1.43 22.96 -15.53
C ASN A 592 1.21 21.77 -14.60
N PHE A 593 0.07 21.78 -13.90
CA PHE A 593 -0.24 20.78 -12.87
C PHE A 593 -0.20 19.34 -13.39
N ILE A 594 -0.85 19.06 -14.53
CA ILE A 594 -0.95 17.70 -15.05
C ILE A 594 0.41 17.18 -15.52
N ALA A 595 1.27 18.03 -16.06
CA ALA A 595 2.64 17.66 -16.41
C ALA A 595 3.49 17.32 -15.17
N TYR A 596 3.30 18.01 -14.04
CA TYR A 596 3.94 17.62 -12.78
C TYR A 596 3.46 16.25 -12.30
N ALA A 597 2.15 15.99 -12.40
CA ALA A 597 1.55 14.72 -12.04
C ALA A 597 2.05 13.57 -12.95
N ILE A 598 2.11 13.79 -14.27
CA ILE A 598 2.68 12.85 -15.24
C ILE A 598 4.16 12.60 -14.96
N SER A 599 4.95 13.65 -14.71
CA SER A 599 6.37 13.52 -14.38
C SER A 599 6.60 12.69 -13.11
N ASN A 600 5.77 12.88 -12.07
CA ASN A 600 5.82 12.07 -10.86
C ASN A 600 5.43 10.61 -11.15
N CYS A 601 4.37 10.39 -11.94
CA CYS A 601 3.94 9.06 -12.37
C CYS A 601 5.05 8.32 -13.11
N ILE A 602 5.69 8.96 -14.09
CA ILE A 602 6.80 8.39 -14.86
C ILE A 602 7.98 8.10 -13.94
N THR A 603 8.31 9.00 -13.01
CA THR A 603 9.41 8.79 -12.05
C THR A 603 9.18 7.55 -11.19
N ASN A 604 7.96 7.36 -10.68
CA ASN A 604 7.60 6.20 -9.88
C ASN A 604 7.60 4.92 -10.70
N GLU A 605 7.03 4.94 -11.90
CA GLU A 605 7.08 3.81 -12.84
C GLU A 605 8.54 3.46 -13.17
N THR A 606 9.39 4.47 -13.42
CA THR A 606 10.84 4.30 -13.69
C THR A 606 11.55 3.66 -12.51
N ALA A 607 11.25 4.08 -11.28
CA ALA A 607 11.79 3.45 -10.08
C ALA A 607 11.34 1.99 -9.99
N CYS A 608 10.05 1.69 -10.14
CA CYS A 608 9.51 0.33 -10.13
C CYS A 608 10.15 -0.58 -11.21
N ILE A 609 10.50 0.01 -12.35
CA ILE A 609 10.89 -0.70 -13.57
C ILE A 609 12.40 -0.92 -13.69
N ASN A 610 13.24 0.06 -13.33
CA ASN A 610 14.69 0.01 -13.58
C ASN A 610 15.53 -0.50 -12.40
N MET A 611 14.91 -0.74 -11.25
CA MET A 611 15.62 -0.97 -10.00
C MET A 611 15.22 -2.31 -9.40
N LYS A 612 16.21 -3.15 -9.01
CA LYS A 612 15.98 -4.25 -8.07
C LYS A 612 15.17 -3.74 -6.86
N GLU A 613 14.32 -4.56 -6.25
CA GLU A 613 13.41 -4.19 -5.15
C GLU A 613 14.16 -3.44 -4.05
N ARG A 614 15.39 -3.92 -3.77
CA ARG A 614 16.37 -3.26 -2.90
C ARG A 614 16.68 -1.81 -3.29
N TYR A 615 16.83 -1.49 -4.57
CA TYR A 615 17.08 -0.13 -5.06
C TYR A 615 15.85 0.78 -5.04
N ILE A 616 14.64 0.27 -5.27
CA ILE A 616 13.39 1.06 -5.08
C ILE A 616 13.26 1.47 -3.63
N GLN A 617 13.47 0.50 -2.72
CA GLN A 617 13.49 0.77 -1.29
C GLN A 617 14.56 1.80 -0.93
N VAL A 618 15.76 1.72 -1.51
CA VAL A 618 16.82 2.74 -1.32
C VAL A 618 16.39 4.11 -1.86
N TYR A 619 15.80 4.19 -3.06
CA TYR A 619 15.31 5.45 -3.63
C TYR A 619 14.24 6.09 -2.73
N LEU A 620 13.23 5.33 -2.33
CA LEU A 620 12.16 5.81 -1.45
C LEU A 620 12.69 6.18 -0.06
N LYS A 621 13.62 5.39 0.48
CA LYS A 621 14.31 5.68 1.75
C LYS A 621 15.07 6.99 1.67
N ASN A 622 15.83 7.22 0.60
CA ASN A 622 16.56 8.46 0.37
C ASN A 622 15.60 9.65 0.23
N ALA A 623 14.52 9.51 -0.56
CA ALA A 623 13.51 10.55 -0.71
C ALA A 623 12.82 10.89 0.63
N LEU A 624 12.47 9.88 1.41
CA LEU A 624 11.91 10.04 2.76
C LEU A 624 12.89 10.78 3.68
N THR A 625 14.16 10.34 3.68
CA THR A 625 15.24 10.98 4.45
C THR A 625 15.37 12.45 4.07
N ASP A 626 15.46 12.76 2.78
CA ASP A 626 15.59 14.13 2.31
C ASP A 626 14.41 15.01 2.75
N ILE A 627 13.19 14.46 2.79
CA ILE A 627 12.01 15.16 3.30
C ILE A 627 12.10 15.39 4.81
N LEU A 628 12.45 14.36 5.58
CA LEU A 628 12.53 14.42 7.04
C LEU A 628 13.62 15.37 7.53
N TYR A 629 14.81 15.33 6.92
CA TYR A 629 15.98 16.12 7.35
C TYR A 629 16.08 17.50 6.69
N ARG A 630 15.20 17.85 5.73
CA ARG A 630 15.18 19.20 5.13
C ARG A 630 14.97 20.27 6.22
N PRO A 631 15.76 21.37 6.20
CA PRO A 631 15.67 22.43 7.20
C PRO A 631 14.37 23.24 7.05
N HIS A 632 13.28 22.79 7.69
CA HIS A 632 12.04 23.52 7.97
C HIS A 632 11.19 22.75 9.02
N ASN A 633 10.52 23.49 9.91
CA ASN A 633 9.96 22.97 11.18
C ASN A 633 8.50 22.47 11.14
N ASP A 634 7.85 22.36 9.98
CA ASP A 634 6.45 21.92 9.93
C ASP A 634 6.35 20.44 9.58
N THR A 635 6.23 19.60 10.61
CA THR A 635 6.05 18.14 10.49
C THR A 635 4.86 17.77 9.60
N LYS A 636 3.73 18.49 9.69
CA LYS A 636 2.54 18.20 8.87
C LYS A 636 2.87 18.33 7.38
N LYS A 637 3.56 19.41 7.00
CA LYS A 637 3.98 19.64 5.61
C LYS A 637 4.92 18.55 5.12
N LYS A 638 5.82 18.04 5.96
CA LYS A 638 6.70 16.91 5.61
C LYS A 638 5.88 15.66 5.31
N LEU A 639 4.90 15.33 6.15
CA LEU A 639 4.07 14.15 5.96
C LEU A 639 3.24 14.21 4.65
N TYR A 640 2.74 15.38 4.25
CA TYR A 640 2.09 15.53 2.94
C TYR A 640 3.04 15.30 1.76
N GLN A 641 4.32 15.65 1.88
CA GLN A 641 5.33 15.33 0.86
C GLN A 641 5.57 13.83 0.78
N VAL A 642 5.62 13.15 1.93
CA VAL A 642 5.76 11.69 2.00
C VAL A 642 4.59 10.99 1.31
N MET A 643 3.36 11.50 1.47
CA MET A 643 2.16 10.96 0.83
C MET A 643 2.13 11.12 -0.70
N LEU A 644 2.87 12.09 -1.23
CA LEU A 644 2.97 12.37 -2.67
C LEU A 644 3.96 11.45 -3.40
N LEU A 645 4.88 10.77 -2.70
CA LEU A 645 5.95 9.95 -3.29
C LEU A 645 5.38 8.84 -4.20
N ALA A 646 5.24 7.62 -3.68
CA ALA A 646 4.64 6.49 -4.39
C ALA A 646 3.57 5.85 -3.48
N LYS A 647 2.74 4.98 -4.04
CA LYS A 647 1.79 4.18 -3.26
C LYS A 647 2.55 3.43 -2.16
N ILE A 648 2.11 3.55 -0.91
CA ILE A 648 2.68 2.81 0.22
C ILE A 648 1.89 1.51 0.39
N ASP A 649 2.48 0.39 0.01
CA ASP A 649 1.72 -0.87 -0.11
C ASP A 649 2.38 -2.06 0.60
N SER A 650 3.64 -2.37 0.27
CA SER A 650 4.33 -3.55 0.82
C SER A 650 4.63 -3.40 2.32
N ILE A 651 4.74 -4.53 3.01
CA ILE A 651 5.06 -4.58 4.44
C ILE A 651 6.46 -3.99 4.67
N GLU A 652 7.41 -4.30 3.79
CA GLU A 652 8.80 -3.84 3.81
C GLU A 652 8.88 -2.32 3.69
N GLN A 653 8.13 -1.74 2.74
CA GLN A 653 8.06 -0.30 2.55
C GLN A 653 7.43 0.38 3.77
N LYS A 654 6.32 -0.17 4.30
CA LYS A 654 5.68 0.36 5.52
C LYS A 654 6.62 0.29 6.72
N GLY A 655 7.35 -0.82 6.89
CA GLY A 655 8.36 -1.00 7.93
C GLY A 655 9.49 0.02 7.85
N MET A 656 10.04 0.23 6.64
CA MET A 656 11.05 1.26 6.39
C MET A 656 10.53 2.67 6.75
N TYR A 657 9.29 3.00 6.38
CA TYR A 657 8.71 4.31 6.71
C TYR A 657 8.49 4.49 8.21
N VAL A 658 8.03 3.45 8.92
CA VAL A 658 7.91 3.45 10.39
C VAL A 658 9.27 3.67 11.02
N PHE A 659 10.27 2.90 10.59
CA PHE A 659 11.62 2.94 11.12
C PHE A 659 12.27 4.32 10.93
N GLU A 660 12.38 4.81 9.68
CA GLU A 660 13.05 6.08 9.38
C GLU A 660 12.34 7.29 10.01
N THR A 661 11.00 7.30 10.02
CA THR A 661 10.24 8.39 10.64
C THR A 661 10.48 8.43 12.14
N MET A 662 10.38 7.29 12.81
CA MET A 662 10.55 7.25 14.26
C MET A 662 12.01 7.47 14.67
N LEU A 663 12.97 6.98 13.89
CA LEU A 663 14.40 7.24 14.07
C LEU A 663 14.70 8.74 14.08
N TYR A 664 14.14 9.49 13.13
CA TYR A 664 14.29 10.96 13.06
C TYR A 664 13.80 11.67 14.32
N PHE A 665 12.72 11.18 14.94
CA PHE A 665 12.15 11.78 16.15
C PHE A 665 12.65 11.15 17.47
N ILE A 666 13.64 10.25 17.43
CA ILE A 666 14.26 9.75 18.66
C ILE A 666 14.81 10.93 19.49
N GLY A 667 14.68 10.84 20.81
CA GLY A 667 15.08 11.90 21.74
C GLY A 667 14.14 13.11 21.79
N HIS A 668 13.12 13.20 20.93
CA HIS A 668 12.10 14.24 21.01
C HIS A 668 11.01 13.84 22.03
N ASN A 669 10.44 14.84 22.70
CA ASN A 669 9.29 14.64 23.58
C ASN A 669 8.01 14.44 22.76
N LEU A 670 7.79 13.19 22.34
CA LEU A 670 6.61 12.78 21.59
C LEU A 670 5.45 12.37 22.52
N THR A 671 4.23 12.57 22.02
CA THR A 671 2.98 12.08 22.63
C THR A 671 2.18 11.29 21.59
N THR A 672 1.14 10.57 22.04
CA THR A 672 0.19 9.88 21.15
C THR A 672 -0.55 10.82 20.19
N SER A 673 -0.54 12.13 20.45
CA SER A 673 -1.15 13.13 19.58
C SER A 673 -0.21 13.73 18.54
N HIS A 674 1.09 13.42 18.58
CA HIS A 674 2.06 13.93 17.62
C HIS A 674 1.80 13.36 16.22
N ASP A 675 1.85 14.20 15.19
CA ASP A 675 1.45 13.82 13.83
C ASP A 675 2.27 12.63 13.29
N SER A 676 3.58 12.59 13.55
CA SER A 676 4.42 11.45 13.16
C SER A 676 4.04 10.15 13.85
N VAL A 677 3.64 10.20 15.13
CA VAL A 677 3.20 9.00 15.88
C VAL A 677 1.87 8.48 15.33
N ARG A 678 0.96 9.38 14.96
CA ARG A 678 -0.31 9.01 14.30
C ARG A 678 -0.07 8.41 12.91
N PHE A 679 0.81 9.02 12.13
CA PHE A 679 1.23 8.52 10.82
C PHE A 679 1.80 7.09 10.90
N THR A 680 2.77 6.85 11.78
CA THR A 680 3.38 5.52 11.95
C THR A 680 2.44 4.52 12.60
N SER A 681 1.58 4.95 13.52
CA SER A 681 0.50 4.11 14.08
C SER A 681 -0.44 3.61 12.99
N ASN A 682 -0.79 4.46 12.03
CA ASN A 682 -1.62 4.07 10.90
C ASN A 682 -0.91 3.14 9.90
N LEU A 683 0.40 3.31 9.69
CA LEU A 683 1.21 2.33 8.94
C LEU A 683 1.16 0.95 9.61
N LEU A 684 1.40 0.89 10.94
CA LEU A 684 1.31 -0.34 11.74
C LEU A 684 -0.10 -0.95 11.68
N ALA A 685 -1.14 -0.12 11.71
CA ALA A 685 -2.54 -0.53 11.56
C ALA A 685 -2.90 -1.11 10.18
N SER A 686 -2.02 -0.98 9.18
CA SER A 686 -2.27 -1.46 7.82
C SER A 686 -1.59 -2.79 7.50
N ALA A 687 -0.87 -3.38 8.46
CA ALA A 687 -0.17 -4.63 8.29
C ALA A 687 -0.69 -5.71 9.25
N PRO A 688 -0.68 -7.00 8.84
CA PRO A 688 -1.13 -8.10 9.68
C PRO A 688 -0.09 -8.44 10.76
N LEU A 689 0.00 -7.65 11.82
CA LEU A 689 1.04 -7.76 12.87
C LEU A 689 1.00 -9.07 13.68
N ASN A 690 -0.01 -9.92 13.49
CA ASN A 690 0.01 -11.29 14.00
C ASN A 690 0.98 -12.21 13.22
N ARG A 691 1.36 -11.85 11.99
CA ARG A 691 2.38 -12.55 11.19
C ARG A 691 3.78 -12.14 11.64
N LEU A 692 4.68 -13.13 11.73
CA LEU A 692 6.08 -12.91 12.11
C LEU A 692 6.78 -11.96 11.13
N SER A 693 6.67 -12.23 9.83
CA SER A 693 7.23 -11.39 8.75
C SER A 693 6.82 -9.91 8.85
N ALA A 694 5.57 -9.64 9.23
CA ALA A 694 5.08 -8.28 9.45
C ALA A 694 5.72 -7.62 10.67
N ARG A 695 5.90 -8.36 11.78
CA ARG A 695 6.56 -7.83 12.98
C ARG A 695 8.02 -7.56 12.73
N GLU A 696 8.73 -8.49 12.09
CA GLU A 696 10.15 -8.36 11.75
C GLU A 696 10.43 -7.06 11.00
N SER A 697 9.61 -6.81 9.98
CA SER A 697 9.77 -5.61 9.15
C SER A 697 9.35 -4.32 9.86
N MET A 698 8.28 -4.34 10.67
CA MET A 698 7.65 -3.10 11.15
C MET A 698 7.97 -2.70 12.60
N MET A 699 8.36 -3.66 13.44
CA MET A 699 8.44 -3.45 14.89
C MET A 699 9.88 -3.31 15.41
N THR A 700 10.88 -3.46 14.54
CA THR A 700 12.31 -3.35 14.91
C THR A 700 12.64 -2.06 15.68
N ILE A 701 12.03 -0.92 15.33
CA ILE A 701 12.25 0.37 16.01
C ILE A 701 11.83 0.37 17.50
N PHE A 702 10.93 -0.53 17.91
CA PHE A 702 10.48 -0.64 19.30
C PHE A 702 11.55 -1.26 20.22
N SER A 703 12.57 -1.92 19.67
CA SER A 703 13.76 -2.30 20.45
C SER A 703 14.58 -1.10 20.90
N ILE A 704 14.44 0.03 20.22
CA ILE A 704 15.27 1.23 20.39
C ILE A 704 14.54 2.31 21.21
N ILE A 705 13.22 2.46 20.99
CA ILE A 705 12.42 3.51 21.62
C ILE A 705 11.83 3.00 22.94
N GLU A 706 12.54 3.15 24.05
CA GLU A 706 12.13 2.61 25.37
C GLU A 706 10.71 3.00 25.81
N ASN A 707 10.22 4.19 25.42
CA ASN A 707 8.90 4.68 25.79
C ASN A 707 7.80 4.38 24.74
N TYR A 708 8.04 3.50 23.76
CA TYR A 708 7.05 3.18 22.72
C TYR A 708 5.69 2.73 23.29
N PRO A 709 5.55 2.02 24.43
CA PRO A 709 4.22 1.63 24.93
C PRO A 709 3.34 2.85 25.29
N LYS A 710 3.97 3.99 25.65
CA LYS A 710 3.25 5.26 25.88
C LYS A 710 2.83 5.92 24.57
N LEU A 711 3.58 5.71 23.48
CA LEU A 711 3.30 6.27 22.16
C LEU A 711 2.26 5.44 21.39
N TYR A 712 2.26 4.12 21.59
CA TYR A 712 1.39 3.15 20.90
C TYR A 712 0.61 2.28 21.90
N PRO A 713 -0.38 2.85 22.62
CA PRO A 713 -1.10 2.13 23.67
C PRO A 713 -1.96 0.95 23.18
N ASN A 714 -2.20 0.84 21.87
CA ASN A 714 -2.96 -0.26 21.26
C ASN A 714 -2.07 -1.47 20.90
N ILE A 715 -0.77 -1.41 21.19
CA ILE A 715 0.21 -2.43 20.85
C ILE A 715 0.79 -3.00 22.14
N ASP A 716 0.32 -4.19 22.51
CA ASP A 716 0.96 -5.04 23.52
C ASP A 716 1.96 -5.96 22.82
N TYR A 717 3.18 -5.44 22.70
CA TYR A 717 4.35 -6.13 22.19
C TYR A 717 5.48 -5.86 23.17
N THR A 718 6.44 -6.77 23.31
CA THR A 718 7.65 -6.55 24.11
C THR A 718 8.74 -7.43 23.54
N ILE A 719 9.91 -6.83 23.29
CA ILE A 719 11.09 -7.59 22.89
C ILE A 719 11.75 -8.14 24.15
N THR A 720 11.95 -9.45 24.13
CA THR A 720 12.59 -10.25 25.19
C THR A 720 13.67 -11.11 24.54
N SER A 721 14.46 -11.81 25.35
CA SER A 721 15.45 -12.77 24.83
C SER A 721 14.84 -13.89 23.96
N HIS A 722 13.53 -14.14 24.04
CA HIS A 722 12.86 -15.23 23.32
C HIS A 722 12.37 -14.86 21.92
N ASN A 723 12.25 -13.57 21.61
CA ASN A 723 11.78 -13.03 20.34
C ASN A 723 12.73 -11.94 19.81
N ILE A 724 13.98 -11.97 20.26
CA ILE A 724 15.03 -11.05 19.81
C ILE A 724 15.42 -11.32 18.35
N ASP A 725 15.15 -12.53 17.86
CA ASP A 725 15.27 -12.94 16.46
C ASP A 725 14.23 -12.27 15.54
N GLU A 726 13.17 -11.66 16.09
CA GLU A 726 12.23 -10.85 15.32
C GLU A 726 12.82 -9.47 14.93
N ILE A 727 14.04 -9.12 15.34
CA ILE A 727 14.66 -7.84 14.99
C ILE A 727 15.35 -7.93 13.63
N ASP A 728 15.04 -7.01 12.71
CA ASP A 728 15.76 -6.91 11.45
C ASP A 728 17.19 -6.41 11.66
N TYR A 729 18.14 -7.32 11.42
CA TYR A 729 19.57 -7.08 11.50
C TYR A 729 20.05 -5.91 10.61
N ASN A 730 19.49 -5.77 9.40
CA ASN A 730 19.92 -4.73 8.46
C ASN A 730 19.56 -3.32 8.96
N SER A 731 18.39 -3.19 9.58
CA SER A 731 17.94 -1.93 10.19
C SER A 731 18.87 -1.46 11.31
N LEU A 732 19.37 -2.37 12.15
CA LEU A 732 20.37 -2.01 13.17
C LEU A 732 21.70 -1.62 12.54
N TYR A 733 22.19 -2.38 11.56
CA TYR A 733 23.40 -2.07 10.81
C TYR A 733 23.34 -0.66 10.18
N ASP A 734 22.20 -0.30 9.58
CA ASP A 734 22.00 1.00 8.94
C ASP A 734 22.08 2.18 9.92
N ILE A 735 21.55 2.03 11.14
CA ILE A 735 21.68 3.06 12.19
C ILE A 735 23.16 3.32 12.48
N PHE A 736 23.94 2.26 12.59
CA PHE A 736 25.35 2.36 12.93
C PHE A 736 26.22 2.94 11.84
N TYR A 737 26.03 2.54 10.58
CA TYR A 737 26.92 2.99 9.51
C TYR A 737 26.53 4.34 8.94
N TYR A 738 25.23 4.58 8.77
CA TYR A 738 24.75 5.69 7.96
C TYR A 738 24.11 6.80 8.79
N ARG A 739 23.80 6.57 10.07
CA ARG A 739 22.97 7.49 10.87
C ARG A 739 23.60 7.96 12.18
N MET A 740 24.91 7.72 12.39
CA MET A 740 25.62 8.12 13.61
C MET A 740 25.45 9.58 14.03
N ALA A 741 25.28 10.49 13.06
CA ALA A 741 25.18 11.92 13.32
C ALA A 741 23.79 12.37 13.82
N HIS A 742 22.78 11.48 13.80
CA HIS A 742 21.38 11.87 14.00
C HIS A 742 20.72 11.23 15.23
N VAL A 743 21.43 10.38 15.96
CA VAL A 743 20.94 9.71 17.18
C VAL A 743 21.92 9.96 18.33
N SER A 744 21.42 9.96 19.56
CA SER A 744 22.28 10.15 20.73
C SER A 744 23.26 8.99 20.89
N ASP A 745 24.40 9.29 21.48
CA ASP A 745 25.47 8.34 21.80
C ASP A 745 24.92 7.18 22.65
N GLU A 746 24.02 7.48 23.59
CA GLU A 746 23.34 6.47 24.41
C GLU A 746 22.44 5.54 23.60
N THR A 747 21.68 6.07 22.64
CA THR A 747 20.89 5.23 21.72
C THR A 747 21.79 4.35 20.86
N ARG A 748 22.92 4.88 20.36
CA ARG A 748 23.90 4.08 19.62
C ARG A 748 24.49 2.95 20.48
N TYR A 749 24.83 3.25 21.74
CA TYR A 749 25.32 2.26 22.68
C TYR A 749 24.30 1.14 22.94
N ASN A 750 23.03 1.49 23.19
CA ASN A 750 21.97 0.50 23.41
C ASN A 750 21.70 -0.37 22.17
N CYS A 751 21.75 0.21 20.97
CA CYS A 751 21.65 -0.56 19.73
C CYS A 751 22.78 -1.60 19.59
N LEU A 752 23.98 -1.31 20.14
CA LEU A 752 25.16 -2.17 19.98
C LEU A 752 24.98 -3.39 20.86
N LYS A 753 24.51 -3.16 22.09
CA LYS A 753 24.14 -4.22 23.01
C LYS A 753 23.09 -5.15 22.41
N LEU A 754 22.03 -4.59 21.81
CA LEU A 754 21.00 -5.36 21.14
C LEU A 754 21.57 -6.17 19.97
N TYR A 755 22.40 -5.55 19.13
CA TYR A 755 23.02 -6.20 17.99
C TYR A 755 23.88 -7.42 18.41
N ILE A 756 24.68 -7.29 19.46
CA ILE A 756 25.54 -8.39 19.96
C ILE A 756 24.70 -9.57 20.46
N GLN A 757 23.50 -9.30 20.99
CA GLN A 757 22.60 -10.32 21.51
C GLN A 757 21.85 -11.09 20.41
N LEU A 758 21.80 -10.56 19.17
CA LEU A 758 21.08 -11.20 18.07
C LEU A 758 21.66 -12.60 17.75
N PRO A 759 20.80 -13.56 17.35
CA PRO A 759 21.28 -14.82 16.80
C PRO A 759 22.07 -14.54 15.52
N GLU A 760 23.09 -15.36 15.25
CA GLU A 760 23.91 -15.23 14.05
C GLU A 760 23.04 -15.38 12.80
N SER A 761 22.70 -14.24 12.17
CA SER A 761 22.10 -14.19 10.84
C SER A 761 23.24 -14.12 9.83
N ALA A 762 23.22 -15.04 8.89
CA ALA A 762 24.38 -15.38 8.07
C ALA A 762 24.93 -14.22 7.22
N ASP A 763 26.15 -13.75 7.51
CA ASP A 763 27.30 -13.64 6.58
C ASP A 763 28.51 -13.06 7.34
N PHE A 764 29.63 -13.79 7.42
CA PHE A 764 30.87 -13.34 8.10
C PHE A 764 31.37 -11.98 7.57
N TYR A 765 31.11 -11.68 6.29
CA TYR A 765 31.57 -10.47 5.61
C TYR A 765 30.66 -9.24 5.79
N ALA A 766 29.45 -9.40 6.35
CA ALA A 766 28.48 -8.33 6.55
C ALA A 766 28.20 -8.03 8.04
N ASN A 767 29.13 -8.43 8.93
CA ASN A 767 29.04 -8.21 10.37
C ASN A 767 29.79 -6.94 10.79
N ILE A 768 29.11 -6.02 11.48
CA ILE A 768 29.71 -4.78 12.01
C ILE A 768 30.91 -5.06 12.92
N LEU A 769 30.87 -6.20 13.63
CA LEU A 769 31.95 -6.65 14.52
C LEU A 769 33.20 -7.07 13.73
N ASN A 770 33.07 -7.36 12.44
CA ASN A 770 34.16 -7.75 11.54
C ASN A 770 34.70 -6.61 10.67
N ASP A 771 34.23 -5.37 10.87
CA ASP A 771 34.64 -4.19 10.11
C ASP A 771 35.53 -3.29 10.98
N ILE A 772 36.78 -3.04 10.57
CA ILE A 772 37.70 -2.16 11.32
C ILE A 772 37.13 -0.74 11.47
N MET A 773 36.58 -0.16 10.41
CA MET A 773 36.10 1.23 10.44
C MET A 773 34.95 1.37 11.42
N ALA A 774 34.01 0.42 11.40
CA ALA A 774 32.95 0.38 12.40
C ALA A 774 33.50 0.07 13.80
N GLY A 775 34.44 -0.86 13.93
CA GLY A 775 35.14 -1.17 15.17
C GLY A 775 35.80 0.06 15.81
N CYS A 776 36.44 0.93 15.01
CA CYS A 776 36.99 2.22 15.46
C CYS A 776 35.91 3.11 16.08
N THR A 777 34.79 3.25 15.36
CA THR A 777 33.67 4.06 15.82
C THR A 777 33.05 3.52 17.10
N LEU A 778 32.84 2.21 17.19
CA LEU A 778 32.26 1.56 18.36
C LEU A 778 33.17 1.70 19.57
N PHE A 779 34.47 1.46 19.40
CA PHE A 779 35.45 1.61 20.47
C PHE A 779 35.45 3.04 21.02
N ASN A 780 35.55 4.05 20.15
CA ASN A 780 35.51 5.45 20.56
C ASN A 780 34.20 5.81 21.27
N LEU A 781 33.05 5.38 20.73
CA LEU A 781 31.74 5.61 21.35
C LEU A 781 31.69 5.05 22.77
N ILE A 782 32.16 3.82 22.98
CA ILE A 782 32.17 3.16 24.30
C ILE A 782 33.10 3.90 25.25
N CYS A 783 34.33 4.19 24.83
CA CYS A 783 35.32 4.90 25.63
C CYS A 783 34.84 6.29 26.06
N GLU A 784 34.25 7.05 25.14
CA GLU A 784 33.76 8.41 25.41
C GLU A 784 32.53 8.41 26.34
N LEU A 785 31.61 7.44 26.20
CA LEU A 785 30.38 7.40 26.99
C LEU A 785 30.52 6.75 28.37
N LYS A 786 31.23 5.62 28.44
CA LYS A 786 31.21 4.69 29.59
C LYS A 786 32.61 4.29 30.04
N GLY A 787 33.67 4.62 29.29
CA GLY A 787 35.04 4.28 29.67
C GLY A 787 35.27 2.78 29.85
N LEU A 788 35.97 2.41 30.92
CA LEU A 788 36.29 1.01 31.26
C LEU A 788 35.03 0.15 31.49
N GLU A 789 34.04 0.66 32.23
CA GLU A 789 32.80 -0.09 32.53
C GLU A 789 32.05 -0.49 31.26
N GLY A 790 32.06 0.38 30.24
CA GLY A 790 31.44 0.07 28.95
C GLY A 790 32.18 -1.02 28.18
N ILE A 791 33.50 -1.04 28.25
CA ILE A 791 34.32 -2.10 27.62
C ILE A 791 34.02 -3.45 28.29
N GLU A 792 33.94 -3.48 29.62
CA GLU A 792 33.58 -4.68 30.38
C GLU A 792 32.16 -5.17 30.03
N GLU A 793 31.15 -4.28 30.06
CA GLU A 793 29.76 -4.64 29.75
C GLU A 793 29.64 -5.24 28.33
N ILE A 794 30.27 -4.61 27.33
CA ILE A 794 30.22 -5.12 25.95
C ILE A 794 31.00 -6.43 25.82
N HIS A 795 32.15 -6.56 26.48
CA HIS A 795 32.92 -7.81 26.46
C HIS A 795 32.12 -8.97 27.07
N GLU A 796 31.43 -8.76 28.20
CA GLU A 796 30.56 -9.78 28.81
C GLU A 796 29.47 -10.26 27.83
N LEU A 797 28.87 -9.34 27.08
CA LEU A 797 27.90 -9.68 26.03
C LEU A 797 28.54 -10.47 24.88
N LEU A 798 29.72 -10.06 24.40
CA LEU A 798 30.46 -10.77 23.35
C LEU A 798 30.85 -12.18 23.80
N GLU A 799 31.29 -12.33 25.05
CA GLU A 799 31.63 -13.62 25.64
C GLU A 799 30.40 -14.54 25.73
N LEU A 800 29.27 -14.02 26.18
CA LEU A 800 28.03 -14.78 26.32
C LEU A 800 27.46 -15.22 24.97
N HIS A 801 27.47 -14.34 23.96
CA HIS A 801 26.74 -14.57 22.71
C HIS A 801 27.62 -15.07 21.56
N TRP A 802 28.92 -14.74 21.51
CA TRP A 802 29.78 -14.99 20.35
C TRP A 802 30.92 -15.96 20.62
N LYS A 803 31.57 -15.93 21.79
CA LYS A 803 32.78 -16.74 22.07
C LYS A 803 32.66 -18.23 21.72
N ASN A 804 31.51 -18.84 22.02
CA ASN A 804 31.27 -20.26 21.74
C ASN A 804 30.60 -20.50 20.37
N LYS A 805 29.85 -19.52 19.85
CA LYS A 805 29.10 -19.66 18.58
C LYS A 805 29.99 -19.38 17.38
N ASN A 806 30.74 -18.28 17.42
CA ASN A 806 31.69 -17.87 16.40
C ASN A 806 32.96 -17.30 17.07
N PRO A 807 33.89 -18.19 17.50
CA PRO A 807 35.11 -17.79 18.20
C PRO A 807 35.99 -16.82 17.39
N SER A 808 35.97 -16.94 16.06
CA SER A 808 36.78 -16.10 15.18
C SER A 808 36.33 -14.63 15.21
N VAL A 809 35.03 -14.35 15.22
CA VAL A 809 34.49 -12.98 15.34
C VAL A 809 34.78 -12.39 16.72
N TYR A 810 34.59 -13.20 17.77
CA TYR A 810 34.90 -12.78 19.14
C TYR A 810 36.37 -12.37 19.29
N GLU A 811 37.30 -13.22 18.82
CA GLU A 811 38.73 -12.95 18.90
C GLU A 811 39.13 -11.75 18.03
N PHE A 812 38.51 -11.62 16.85
CA PHE A 812 38.73 -10.50 15.95
C PHE A 812 38.42 -9.15 16.62
N VAL A 813 37.26 -9.02 17.28
CA VAL A 813 36.86 -7.78 17.96
C VAL A 813 37.88 -7.41 19.03
N ASN A 814 38.30 -8.37 19.85
CA ASN A 814 39.27 -8.15 20.92
C ASN A 814 40.63 -7.67 20.39
N ILE A 815 41.11 -8.24 19.28
CA ILE A 815 42.36 -7.82 18.63
C ILE A 815 42.24 -6.42 18.04
N VAL A 816 41.12 -6.10 17.37
CA VAL A 816 40.87 -4.76 16.83
C VAL A 816 40.82 -3.73 17.97
N TRP A 817 40.11 -4.02 19.05
CA TRP A 817 40.03 -3.13 20.21
C TRP A 817 41.36 -2.96 20.93
N LEU A 818 42.18 -4.02 21.03
CA LEU A 818 43.53 -3.92 21.56
C LEU A 818 44.37 -2.96 20.71
N TYR A 819 44.34 -3.13 19.38
CA TYR A 819 45.02 -2.20 18.48
C TYR A 819 44.54 -0.75 18.65
N LEU A 820 43.23 -0.52 18.73
CA LEU A 820 42.66 0.82 18.87
C LEU A 820 43.05 1.46 20.21
N SER A 821 42.99 0.70 21.31
CA SER A 821 43.41 1.16 22.63
C SER A 821 44.89 1.57 22.69
N CYS A 822 45.75 0.96 21.88
CA CYS A 822 47.17 1.30 21.82
C CYS A 822 47.50 2.45 20.85
N THR A 823 46.58 2.82 19.94
CA THR A 823 46.88 3.77 18.85
C THR A 823 46.02 5.03 18.84
N GLN A 824 44.86 5.02 19.50
CA GLN A 824 43.96 6.16 19.60
C GLN A 824 44.18 6.93 20.91
N LYS A 825 43.71 8.19 20.95
CA LYS A 825 43.95 9.11 22.07
C LYS A 825 43.16 8.71 23.32
N GLU A 826 42.04 8.03 23.11
CA GLU A 826 41.06 7.61 24.10
C GLU A 826 41.54 6.39 24.91
N GLY A 827 42.56 5.68 24.43
CA GLY A 827 43.12 4.51 25.11
C GLY A 827 43.97 4.87 26.33
N THR A 828 43.63 4.29 27.48
CA THR A 828 44.42 4.39 28.72
C THR A 828 45.19 3.09 29.00
N GLU A 829 46.24 3.17 29.82
CA GLU A 829 47.02 1.98 30.23
C GLU A 829 46.13 0.90 30.89
N GLU A 830 45.11 1.32 31.62
CA GLU A 830 44.13 0.44 32.28
C GLU A 830 43.24 -0.27 31.26
N MET A 831 42.75 0.44 30.23
CA MET A 831 41.95 -0.15 29.16
C MET A 831 42.76 -1.16 28.35
N ILE A 832 44.01 -0.80 28.05
CA ILE A 832 44.94 -1.65 27.33
C ILE A 832 45.16 -2.98 28.10
N LYS A 833 45.40 -2.90 29.42
CA LYS A 833 45.54 -4.09 30.28
C LYS A 833 44.28 -4.94 30.31
N LEU A 834 43.12 -4.30 30.45
CA LEU A 834 41.82 -4.98 30.47
C LEU A 834 41.58 -5.77 29.18
N ILE A 835 41.72 -5.13 28.02
CA ILE A 835 41.44 -5.75 26.71
C ILE A 835 42.46 -6.85 26.41
N LEU A 836 43.73 -6.67 26.77
CA LEU A 836 44.74 -7.73 26.65
C LEU A 836 44.36 -8.99 27.45
N GLY A 837 43.69 -8.81 28.59
CA GLY A 837 43.12 -9.88 29.39
C GLY A 837 42.14 -10.78 28.63
N TYR A 838 41.46 -10.23 27.62
CA TYR A 838 40.43 -10.91 26.81
C TYR A 838 40.98 -11.59 25.54
N VAL A 839 42.18 -11.22 25.09
CA VAL A 839 42.79 -11.77 23.86
C VAL A 839 43.41 -13.15 24.13
N ASN A 840 43.10 -14.12 23.27
CA ASN A 840 43.72 -15.44 23.24
C ASN A 840 44.54 -15.63 21.95
N PRO A 841 45.88 -15.50 22.01
CA PRO A 841 46.74 -15.65 20.83
C PRO A 841 46.62 -17.01 20.12
N ASN A 842 46.17 -18.05 20.81
CA ASN A 842 46.01 -19.39 20.24
C ASN A 842 44.72 -19.55 19.41
N SER A 843 43.77 -18.61 19.54
CA SER A 843 42.50 -18.60 18.78
C SER A 843 42.63 -17.92 17.41
N ILE A 844 43.81 -17.40 17.06
CA ILE A 844 44.03 -16.66 15.80
C ILE A 844 44.13 -17.63 14.62
N ASP A 845 43.04 -17.75 13.86
CA ASP A 845 42.96 -18.58 12.66
C ASP A 845 43.56 -17.91 11.41
N SER A 846 43.51 -18.62 10.27
CA SER A 846 44.00 -18.11 8.99
C SER A 846 43.20 -16.91 8.46
N THR A 847 41.94 -16.78 8.85
CA THR A 847 41.05 -15.68 8.44
C THR A 847 41.44 -14.39 9.14
N ILE A 848 41.66 -14.45 10.45
CA ILE A 848 42.14 -13.33 11.26
C ILE A 848 43.56 -12.94 10.81
N ARG A 849 44.45 -13.89 10.52
CA ARG A 849 45.79 -13.61 9.97
C ARG A 849 45.74 -12.87 8.64
N ASN A 850 44.99 -13.40 7.66
CA ASN A 850 44.86 -12.76 6.34
C ASN A 850 44.33 -11.33 6.44
N PHE A 851 43.45 -11.06 7.40
CA PHE A 851 42.95 -9.72 7.66
C PHE A 851 44.00 -8.79 8.28
N LEU A 852 44.71 -9.25 9.31
CA LEU A 852 45.81 -8.51 9.95
C LEU A 852 46.93 -8.17 8.96
N CYS A 853 47.24 -9.09 8.03
CA CYS A 853 48.26 -8.92 6.98
C CYS A 853 47.87 -7.90 5.89
N ASN A 854 46.57 -7.79 5.53
CA ASN A 854 46.15 -7.01 4.37
C ASN A 854 46.01 -5.51 4.60
N GLN A 855 45.94 -5.00 5.84
CA GLN A 855 45.73 -3.56 6.05
C GLN A 855 46.75 -2.86 6.95
N ARG A 856 47.23 -3.41 8.08
CA ARG A 856 48.03 -2.63 9.07
C ARG A 856 48.94 -3.45 10.02
N SER A 857 49.36 -4.68 9.70
CA SER A 857 50.17 -5.55 10.59
C SER A 857 51.37 -4.84 11.24
N SER A 858 52.10 -4.01 10.47
CA SER A 858 53.25 -3.25 10.98
C SER A 858 52.90 -2.16 12.01
N LEU A 859 51.70 -1.57 11.96
CA LEU A 859 51.23 -0.59 12.94
C LEU A 859 50.78 -1.28 14.23
N ILE A 860 50.08 -2.43 14.11
CA ILE A 860 49.67 -3.25 15.24
C ILE A 860 50.91 -3.76 15.98
N ALA A 861 51.90 -4.29 15.26
CA ALA A 861 53.15 -4.74 15.84
C ALA A 861 53.90 -3.59 16.54
N LYS A 862 53.98 -2.39 15.93
CA LYS A 862 54.58 -1.21 16.58
C LYS A 862 53.84 -0.78 17.84
N ALA A 863 52.51 -0.81 17.83
CA ALA A 863 51.68 -0.47 18.99
C ALA A 863 51.86 -1.47 20.13
N LEU A 864 51.90 -2.77 19.83
CA LEU A 864 52.17 -3.83 20.81
C LEU A 864 53.59 -3.79 21.36
N ILE A 865 54.59 -3.41 20.54
CA ILE A 865 55.97 -3.19 20.99
C ILE A 865 56.03 -1.97 21.92
N SER A 866 55.44 -0.84 21.52
CA SER A 866 55.38 0.37 22.36
C SER A 866 54.66 0.10 23.70
N MET A 867 53.61 -0.73 23.68
CA MET A 867 52.89 -1.15 24.87
C MET A 867 53.74 -2.07 25.76
N LYS A 868 54.48 -3.01 25.17
CA LYS A 868 55.42 -3.88 25.90
C LYS A 868 56.44 -3.04 26.66
N ASP A 869 56.99 -2.02 26.02
CA ASP A 869 57.96 -1.09 26.61
C ASP A 869 57.34 -0.24 27.75
N CYS A 870 56.04 0.06 27.68
CA CYS A 870 55.30 0.77 28.76
C CYS A 870 54.92 -0.14 29.94
N LEU A 871 54.65 -1.43 29.69
CA LEU A 871 54.18 -2.41 30.67
C LEU A 871 55.31 -3.00 31.54
N ASP A 872 56.57 -2.88 31.11
CA ASP A 872 57.75 -3.49 31.73
C ASP A 872 57.97 -3.12 33.22
N MET A 873 57.34 -2.06 33.75
CA MET A 873 57.48 -1.69 35.16
C MET A 873 56.48 -2.35 36.13
N ASN A 874 55.35 -2.94 35.65
CA ASN A 874 54.32 -3.52 36.53
C ASN A 874 53.49 -4.69 35.90
N ALA A 875 53.87 -5.26 34.75
CA ALA A 875 53.05 -6.26 34.06
C ALA A 875 53.24 -7.70 34.54
N SER A 876 52.19 -8.52 34.41
CA SER A 876 52.27 -9.94 34.73
C SER A 876 53.08 -10.70 33.67
N LYS A 877 53.76 -11.77 34.07
CA LYS A 877 54.52 -12.64 33.14
C LYS A 877 53.62 -13.23 32.04
N GLU A 878 52.34 -13.36 32.31
CA GLU A 878 51.34 -13.86 31.37
C GLU A 878 51.03 -12.85 30.27
N ASP A 879 50.89 -11.57 30.62
CA ASP A 879 50.65 -10.47 29.67
C ASP A 879 51.80 -10.33 28.67
N ILE A 880 53.04 -10.37 29.17
CA ILE A 880 54.25 -10.30 28.33
C ILE A 880 54.31 -11.48 27.36
N ASN A 881 53.92 -12.68 27.79
CA ASN A 881 53.87 -13.86 26.93
C ASN A 881 52.78 -13.73 25.85
N ARG A 882 51.61 -13.19 26.20
CA ARG A 882 50.53 -12.94 25.22
C ARG A 882 50.97 -11.93 24.17
N ILE A 883 51.59 -10.81 24.58
CA ILE A 883 52.10 -9.79 23.66
C ILE A 883 53.16 -10.37 22.72
N ASN A 884 54.11 -11.17 23.23
CA ASN A 884 55.14 -11.80 22.40
C ASN A 884 54.54 -12.78 21.39
N ALA A 885 53.51 -13.54 21.78
CA ALA A 885 52.81 -14.45 20.86
C ALA A 885 52.09 -13.67 19.74
N LEU A 886 51.41 -12.58 20.07
CA LEU A 886 50.76 -11.71 19.08
C LEU A 886 51.77 -11.06 18.11
N ILE A 887 52.89 -10.57 18.62
CA ILE A 887 53.97 -10.00 17.79
C ILE A 887 54.52 -11.05 16.83
N SER A 888 54.75 -12.28 17.29
CA SER A 888 55.23 -13.38 16.45
C SER A 888 54.26 -13.68 15.31
N ILE A 889 52.95 -13.70 15.59
CA ILE A 889 51.90 -13.97 14.59
C ILE A 889 51.80 -12.84 13.56
N LEU A 890 52.10 -11.59 13.93
CA LEU A 890 52.08 -10.43 13.03
C LEU A 890 53.36 -10.29 12.19
N GLN A 891 54.43 -10.99 12.56
CA GLN A 891 55.72 -11.00 11.87
C GLN A 891 55.89 -12.17 10.89
N GLU A 892 55.08 -13.23 11.06
CA GLU A 892 54.81 -14.28 10.06
C GLU A 892 53.93 -13.75 8.93
#